data_AF-A0AAW8D958-F1
#
_entry.id   AF-A0AAW8D958-F1
#
_cell.length_a   1.000
_cell.length_b   1.000
_cell.length_c   1.000
_cell.angle_alpha   90.00
_cell.angle_beta   90.00
_cell.angle_gamma   90.00
#
_symmetry.space_group_name_H-M   'P 1'
#
loop_
_entity.id
_entity.type
_entity.pdbx_description
1 polymer ?
#
loop_
_entity_poly.entity_id
_entity_poly.type
_entity_poly.pdbx_seq_one_letter_code
_entity_poly.pdbx_strand_id
1 'polypeptide(L)'
;MANATSVTAKTALFTFYDIESLENVFTIASFAPHTNTVELFYLLEPGSRVEQDVNSHAATGQLGPVIAQAVFDANPAFKPTRPGMTDRRINIHDLSTAQGMDYLATMIGLFEGTDVNDPDCTDVHGGRFRPVCDTDPSYDPANHHPYLAGFNSYNYDTTMLAVLFHESYAATRELPYRFVPTTPKILRQHNDQLFSDQHREFMPGYLTSGLASMEQGISQGWNSNTAIIRKAMLDSGRHIDVARLNESQRMVALKRLLGGMGRQILESDKLGGHNARVETLQDFLELLAYNVSDVVGLHKLFEHSAYSGNFDLKKGLLDEYPEVIYKSIKGTHRPDISPKSVRMGRLTPDSTSAKFVARILAPYKDLEDIPAVSFLYPSQKIADETGRERRNVLDDCIEFFRNSIDSTTEQGRIAHEQFMTAMSYYRDMEGRNFNSDVSGPGTRPAGLMLTQVPRTANNLPYFNADGSPSSCFVTFSTGGIHGAEYDVQAYHAASAEHHRQQEMLDRAKIVFPAASELVKAAREQHNTIMLPDGTRVDKRLVLLGSDPEKVRWRKPKTDNPVQVEHLGRAQRAFTEASSLLARQRPAEQELWVTLDDGYVIEGKVLLQNSTLSSAAYREHPVQKLPQLFEKLSRGDTKLKPQFKRTSADLVTHEDFTSYYPNMLRNMSAFFNEHLGEDRYAKIFEDKERYGRETKALKKQLAALPDGSPEAPVLEAEISRLDVLRNGTKLILNSASGAGDTNHKNPIRMNNQIISMRIIGQLFSWRIGQAQTIAGARIVSTNTDGLYSVLDPEINNRVLAEQAKLINVEIEPEQLYLVSKDSNNRLEIHVPSAGMPLHEAEFISGSGGTLACFQEPQPTKSLAHPAVLDWALARYLREIIGGRTINERPLALDEPLNRDVGRWLMAQARDELDPLLAARLFQNVLAASAGKITFPFATDPQTGEASALQHYNRVFVMKAGTARTVSIQAAGAWVVNEASRLKRQTDGMNPTVTDRTAHRILISNGMSRDGQDQTQPVPHDQDISVRKVPRIDPEWAMRIDNRDLVELDPDTIRSEILDHLDLDVYVEMLAATFEENWMNVPHTGSREPEQLVTEQLPDQELAA
;
A
#
# COMPACT_ATOMS: atom_id res chain seq x y z
N MET A 1 -46.31 -1.80 0.03
CA MET A 1 -45.47 -1.25 -1.05
C MET A 1 -45.16 -2.42 -1.97
N ALA A 2 -45.16 -2.25 -3.29
CA ALA A 2 -44.61 -3.29 -4.16
C ALA A 2 -43.08 -3.18 -4.05
N ASN A 3 -42.42 -4.26 -3.64
CA ASN A 3 -40.96 -4.26 -3.60
C ASN A 3 -40.44 -4.21 -5.04
N ALA A 4 -39.71 -3.16 -5.39
CA ALA A 4 -38.73 -3.28 -6.47
C ALA A 4 -37.73 -4.36 -6.00
N THR A 5 -37.60 -5.44 -6.75
CA THR A 5 -36.75 -6.57 -6.36
C THR A 5 -35.30 -6.07 -6.29
N SER A 6 -34.72 -6.03 -5.09
CA SER A 6 -33.31 -5.67 -4.93
C SER A 6 -32.45 -6.67 -5.71
N VAL A 7 -31.57 -6.16 -6.57
CA VAL A 7 -30.74 -6.97 -7.46
C VAL A 7 -29.28 -6.94 -7.03
N THR A 8 -28.59 -8.03 -7.32
CA THR A 8 -27.16 -8.23 -7.11
C THR A 8 -26.43 -8.27 -8.44
N ALA A 9 -25.10 -8.20 -8.44
CA ALA A 9 -24.23 -8.43 -9.59
C ALA A 9 -24.51 -9.80 -10.26
N LYS A 10 -25.05 -10.78 -9.51
CA LYS A 10 -25.45 -12.11 -10.00
C LYS A 10 -26.84 -12.13 -10.65
N THR A 11 -27.75 -11.22 -10.27
CA THR A 11 -29.15 -11.21 -10.72
C THR A 11 -29.53 -10.03 -11.62
N ALA A 12 -28.72 -8.98 -11.67
CA ALA A 12 -28.87 -7.87 -12.62
C ALA A 12 -28.26 -8.18 -13.98
N LEU A 13 -28.75 -7.49 -15.01
CA LEU A 13 -28.17 -7.43 -16.33
C LEU A 13 -27.12 -6.33 -16.40
N PHE A 14 -26.02 -6.61 -17.10
CA PHE A 14 -24.96 -5.67 -17.39
C PHE A 14 -24.64 -5.71 -18.89
N THR A 15 -24.38 -4.54 -19.45
CA THR A 15 -23.67 -4.37 -20.71
C THR A 15 -22.37 -3.65 -20.40
N PHE A 16 -21.25 -4.34 -20.57
CA PHE A 16 -19.92 -3.75 -20.42
C PHE A 16 -19.58 -2.97 -21.68
N TYR A 17 -18.96 -1.80 -21.59
CA TYR A 17 -18.61 -0.99 -22.76
C TYR A 17 -17.26 -0.27 -22.59
N ASP A 18 -16.63 0.02 -23.73
CA ASP A 18 -15.30 0.64 -23.84
C ASP A 18 -15.19 1.38 -25.20
N ILE A 19 -14.39 2.45 -25.28
CA ILE A 19 -14.29 3.28 -26.49
C ILE A 19 -12.83 3.53 -26.89
N GLU A 20 -12.57 3.65 -28.20
CA GLU A 20 -11.25 4.05 -28.71
C GLU A 20 -11.35 5.19 -29.73
N SER A 21 -10.43 6.16 -29.62
CA SER A 21 -10.40 7.37 -30.45
C SER A 21 -9.03 7.57 -31.07
N LEU A 22 -8.92 7.27 -32.36
CA LEU A 22 -7.72 7.44 -33.19
C LEU A 22 -7.97 8.56 -34.22
N GLU A 23 -6.94 9.02 -34.92
CA GLU A 23 -7.04 10.17 -35.82
C GLU A 23 -7.94 9.91 -37.04
N ASN A 24 -8.10 8.65 -37.45
CA ASN A 24 -8.90 8.25 -38.61
C ASN A 24 -9.93 7.14 -38.35
N VAL A 25 -10.12 6.72 -37.10
CA VAL A 25 -11.15 5.77 -36.69
C VAL A 25 -11.59 6.03 -35.24
N PHE A 26 -12.88 5.87 -34.97
CA PHE A 26 -13.45 5.87 -33.62
C PHE A 26 -14.29 4.60 -33.46
N THR A 27 -14.09 3.84 -32.38
CA THR A 27 -14.84 2.60 -32.12
C THR A 27 -15.48 2.60 -30.74
N ILE A 28 -16.55 1.82 -30.62
CA ILE A 28 -17.16 1.45 -29.34
C ILE A 28 -17.40 -0.05 -29.40
N ALA A 29 -16.90 -0.77 -28.40
CA ALA A 29 -17.31 -2.14 -28.14
C ALA A 29 -18.30 -2.13 -26.97
N SER A 30 -19.30 -2.99 -27.04
CA SER A 30 -20.04 -3.40 -25.85
C SER A 30 -20.27 -4.90 -25.83
N PHE A 31 -20.35 -5.48 -24.63
CA PHE A 31 -20.56 -6.90 -24.40
C PHE A 31 -21.66 -7.11 -23.36
N ALA A 32 -22.69 -7.87 -23.73
CA ALA A 32 -23.82 -8.25 -22.88
C ALA A 32 -23.72 -9.74 -22.50
N PRO A 33 -23.20 -10.10 -21.31
CA PRO A 33 -22.99 -11.50 -20.93
C PRO A 33 -24.27 -12.32 -20.81
N HIS A 34 -25.45 -11.68 -20.67
CA HIS A 34 -26.73 -12.40 -20.60
C HIS A 34 -27.09 -13.08 -21.93
N THR A 35 -26.90 -12.38 -23.05
CA THR A 35 -27.20 -12.87 -24.41
C THR A 35 -25.97 -13.42 -25.12
N ASN A 36 -24.79 -13.21 -24.53
CA ASN A 36 -23.48 -13.47 -25.13
C ASN A 36 -23.29 -12.76 -26.49
N THR A 37 -23.76 -11.50 -26.53
CA THR A 37 -23.66 -10.61 -27.68
C THR A 37 -22.58 -9.56 -27.45
N VAL A 38 -21.73 -9.36 -28.46
CA VAL A 38 -20.90 -8.18 -28.63
C VAL A 38 -21.56 -7.27 -29.67
N GLU A 39 -21.65 -5.97 -29.37
CA GLU A 39 -22.07 -4.93 -30.31
C GLU A 39 -20.84 -4.07 -30.64
N LEU A 40 -20.47 -3.99 -31.92
CA LEU A 40 -19.35 -3.20 -32.41
C LEU A 40 -19.85 -2.01 -33.21
N PHE A 41 -19.47 -0.81 -32.78
CA PHE A 41 -19.71 0.43 -33.51
C PHE A 41 -18.40 0.95 -34.07
N TYR A 42 -18.41 1.43 -35.31
CA TYR A 42 -17.27 2.11 -35.90
C TYR A 42 -17.68 3.39 -36.63
N LEU A 43 -16.77 4.35 -36.64
CA LEU A 43 -16.75 5.50 -37.53
C LEU A 43 -15.36 5.54 -38.19
N LEU A 44 -15.29 5.60 -39.52
CA LEU A 44 -14.04 5.67 -40.28
C LEU A 44 -13.91 7.03 -40.96
N GLU A 45 -12.69 7.49 -41.21
CA GLU A 45 -12.46 8.75 -41.93
C GLU A 45 -12.97 8.63 -43.39
N PRO A 46 -13.88 9.51 -43.84
CA PRO A 46 -14.52 9.38 -45.15
C PRO A 46 -13.53 9.43 -46.33
N GLY A 47 -13.69 8.53 -47.28
CA GLY A 47 -12.81 8.37 -48.44
C GLY A 47 -11.47 7.68 -48.13
N SER A 48 -11.22 7.27 -46.89
CA SER A 48 -10.00 6.55 -46.53
C SER A 48 -9.92 5.15 -47.18
N ARG A 49 -8.71 4.61 -47.33
CA ARG A 49 -8.52 3.25 -47.85
C ARG A 49 -9.24 2.20 -47.01
N VAL A 50 -9.18 2.33 -45.68
CA VAL A 50 -9.80 1.40 -44.73
C VAL A 50 -11.33 1.39 -44.91
N GLU A 51 -11.95 2.56 -45.07
CA GLU A 51 -13.37 2.69 -45.40
C GLU A 51 -13.72 1.99 -46.73
N GLN A 52 -12.89 2.15 -47.78
CA GLN A 52 -13.09 1.49 -49.08
C GLN A 52 -12.94 -0.05 -48.98
N ASP A 53 -11.95 -0.53 -48.24
CA ASP A 53 -11.72 -1.96 -48.00
C ASP A 53 -12.88 -2.57 -47.16
N VAL A 54 -13.34 -1.88 -46.11
CA VAL A 54 -14.50 -2.27 -45.27
C VAL A 54 -15.79 -2.30 -46.07
N ASN A 55 -16.10 -1.25 -46.86
CA ASN A 55 -17.27 -1.19 -47.73
C ASN A 55 -17.28 -2.31 -48.78
N SER A 56 -16.11 -2.68 -49.30
CA SER A 56 -15.98 -3.81 -50.24
C SER A 56 -16.29 -5.16 -49.59
N HIS A 57 -15.91 -5.34 -48.32
CA HIS A 57 -16.26 -6.54 -47.53
C HIS A 57 -17.73 -6.53 -47.09
N ALA A 58 -18.33 -5.37 -46.83
CA ALA A 58 -19.76 -5.24 -46.54
C ALA A 58 -20.62 -5.61 -47.76
N ALA A 59 -20.29 -5.06 -48.93
CA ALA A 59 -21.00 -5.32 -50.20
C ALA A 59 -20.95 -6.79 -50.65
N THR A 60 -19.97 -7.56 -50.16
CA THR A 60 -19.81 -9.00 -50.42
C THR A 60 -20.27 -9.90 -49.26
N GLY A 61 -20.81 -9.31 -48.19
CA GLY A 61 -21.25 -10.03 -46.99
C GLY A 61 -20.13 -10.64 -46.14
N GLN A 62 -18.86 -10.34 -46.45
CA GLN A 62 -17.69 -10.91 -45.78
C GLN A 62 -17.25 -10.14 -44.52
N LEU A 63 -17.69 -8.89 -44.35
CA LEU A 63 -17.25 -8.03 -43.22
C LEU A 63 -17.55 -8.66 -41.85
N GLY A 64 -18.76 -9.20 -41.66
CA GLY A 64 -19.15 -9.91 -40.44
C GLY A 64 -18.26 -11.12 -40.15
N PRO A 65 -18.14 -12.09 -41.08
CA PRO A 65 -17.22 -13.21 -40.96
C PRO A 65 -15.76 -12.85 -40.61
N VAL A 66 -15.14 -11.84 -41.26
CA VAL A 66 -13.73 -11.50 -40.97
C VAL A 66 -13.55 -10.81 -39.63
N ILE A 67 -14.48 -9.95 -39.20
CA ILE A 67 -14.49 -9.37 -37.85
C ILE A 67 -14.70 -10.48 -36.81
N ALA A 68 -15.64 -11.40 -37.05
CA ALA A 68 -15.91 -12.50 -36.12
C ALA A 68 -14.68 -13.40 -35.94
N GLN A 69 -13.99 -13.75 -37.03
CA GLN A 69 -12.76 -14.55 -36.95
C GLN A 69 -11.68 -13.84 -36.13
N ALA A 70 -11.36 -12.58 -36.45
CA ALA A 70 -10.33 -11.81 -35.75
C ALA A 70 -10.65 -11.63 -34.25
N VAL A 71 -11.90 -11.31 -33.92
CA VAL A 71 -12.37 -11.20 -32.53
C VAL A 71 -12.26 -12.53 -31.79
N PHE A 72 -12.64 -13.66 -32.42
CA PHE A 72 -12.60 -14.98 -31.80
C PHE A 72 -11.19 -15.52 -31.59
N ASP A 73 -10.25 -15.25 -32.50
CA ASP A 73 -8.86 -15.70 -32.40
C ASP A 73 -8.08 -14.89 -31.35
N ALA A 74 -8.34 -13.58 -31.25
CA ALA A 74 -7.68 -12.71 -30.28
C ALA A 74 -8.21 -12.86 -28.85
N ASN A 75 -9.47 -13.27 -28.65
CA ASN A 75 -10.15 -13.26 -27.35
C ASN A 75 -10.56 -14.67 -26.88
N PRO A 76 -9.62 -15.49 -26.36
CA PRO A 76 -9.93 -16.83 -25.84
C PRO A 76 -10.95 -16.82 -24.68
N ALA A 77 -11.06 -15.72 -23.93
CA ALA A 77 -12.05 -15.56 -22.87
C ALA A 77 -13.48 -15.28 -23.38
N PHE A 78 -13.67 -14.95 -24.68
CA PHE A 78 -15.01 -14.78 -25.26
C PHE A 78 -15.62 -16.15 -25.60
N LYS A 79 -16.15 -16.79 -24.56
CA LYS A 79 -16.84 -18.10 -24.59
C LYS A 79 -18.29 -17.93 -24.09
N PRO A 80 -19.23 -18.84 -24.46
CA PRO A 80 -20.59 -18.80 -23.93
C PRO A 80 -20.64 -18.79 -22.40
N THR A 81 -21.41 -17.85 -21.86
CA THR A 81 -21.41 -17.47 -20.44
C THR A 81 -22.31 -18.33 -19.56
N ARG A 82 -23.13 -19.21 -20.15
CA ARG A 82 -24.20 -19.96 -19.48
C ARG A 82 -24.30 -21.39 -20.02
N PRO A 83 -24.57 -22.40 -19.17
CA PRO A 83 -24.80 -23.77 -19.63
C PRO A 83 -25.91 -23.85 -20.68
N GLY A 84 -25.69 -24.62 -21.74
CA GLY A 84 -26.63 -24.78 -22.85
C GLY A 84 -26.63 -23.65 -23.89
N MET A 85 -25.88 -22.57 -23.67
CA MET A 85 -25.66 -21.53 -24.68
C MET A 85 -24.50 -21.92 -25.61
N THR A 86 -24.74 -21.91 -26.92
CA THR A 86 -23.75 -22.23 -27.97
C THR A 86 -23.22 -21.00 -28.70
N ASP A 87 -24.09 -19.99 -28.87
CA ASP A 87 -23.85 -18.90 -29.78
C ASP A 87 -22.88 -17.87 -29.18
N ARG A 88 -21.95 -17.38 -30.01
CA ARG A 88 -21.25 -16.12 -29.79
C ARG A 88 -21.72 -15.15 -30.87
N ARG A 89 -22.38 -14.05 -30.48
CA ARG A 89 -23.01 -13.12 -31.42
C ARG A 89 -22.17 -11.84 -31.51
N ILE A 90 -21.89 -11.38 -32.72
CA ILE A 90 -21.21 -10.12 -33.00
C ILE A 90 -22.08 -9.35 -33.97
N ASN A 91 -22.62 -8.23 -33.51
CA ASN A 91 -23.40 -7.28 -34.29
C ASN A 91 -22.49 -6.08 -34.63
N ILE A 92 -22.68 -5.47 -35.80
CA ILE A 92 -21.78 -4.44 -36.35
C ILE A 92 -22.61 -3.26 -36.85
N HIS A 93 -22.25 -2.05 -36.44
CA HIS A 93 -22.99 -0.81 -36.68
C HIS A 93 -22.07 0.30 -37.21
N ASP A 94 -22.50 0.95 -38.29
CA ASP A 94 -21.79 2.07 -38.90
C ASP A 94 -22.33 3.40 -38.38
N LEU A 95 -21.51 4.13 -37.61
CA LEU A 95 -21.85 5.42 -37.01
C LEU A 95 -21.88 6.57 -38.02
N SER A 96 -21.42 6.38 -39.26
CA SER A 96 -21.67 7.33 -40.36
C SER A 96 -23.12 7.30 -40.83
N THR A 97 -23.91 6.33 -40.38
CA THR A 97 -25.33 6.16 -40.69
C THR A 97 -26.23 6.56 -39.52
N ALA A 98 -27.39 7.14 -39.85
CA ALA A 98 -28.42 7.44 -38.84
C ALA A 98 -28.88 6.18 -38.09
N GLN A 99 -28.91 5.01 -38.75
CA GLN A 99 -29.32 3.76 -38.10
C GLN A 99 -28.33 3.32 -37.00
N GLY A 100 -27.03 3.37 -37.26
CA GLY A 100 -26.01 3.04 -36.26
C GLY A 100 -25.99 4.04 -35.10
N MET A 101 -26.09 5.34 -35.41
CA MET A 101 -26.15 6.39 -34.38
C MET A 101 -27.42 6.32 -33.53
N ASP A 102 -28.60 6.15 -34.14
CA ASP A 102 -29.88 6.00 -33.45
C ASP A 102 -29.87 4.75 -32.53
N TYR A 103 -29.24 3.65 -32.96
CA TYR A 103 -29.11 2.43 -32.14
C TYR A 103 -28.16 2.63 -30.95
N LEU A 104 -27.02 3.30 -31.16
CA LEU A 104 -26.11 3.68 -30.07
C LEU A 104 -26.80 4.62 -29.06
N ALA A 105 -27.52 5.64 -29.54
CA ALA A 105 -28.27 6.58 -28.71
C ALA A 105 -29.37 5.89 -27.90
N THR A 106 -30.02 4.85 -28.46
CA THR A 106 -30.99 4.02 -27.74
C THR A 106 -30.33 3.11 -26.68
N MET A 107 -29.14 2.56 -26.96
CA MET A 107 -28.42 1.68 -26.03
C MET A 107 -27.85 2.44 -24.84
N ILE A 108 -27.10 3.51 -25.12
CA ILE A 108 -26.37 4.31 -24.14
C ILE A 108 -27.30 5.31 -23.44
N GLY A 109 -28.29 5.82 -24.15
CA GLY A 109 -29.16 6.89 -23.70
C GLY A 109 -28.64 8.27 -24.12
N LEU A 110 -29.52 9.04 -24.76
CA LEU A 110 -29.30 10.43 -25.09
C LEU A 110 -30.53 11.25 -24.67
N PHE A 111 -30.30 12.36 -23.97
CA PHE A 111 -31.36 13.25 -23.52
C PHE A 111 -30.83 14.66 -23.32
N GLU A 112 -31.48 15.64 -23.94
CA GLU A 112 -31.14 17.08 -23.89
C GLU A 112 -32.26 17.89 -23.21
N GLY A 113 -32.74 17.39 -22.07
CA GLY A 113 -33.74 18.02 -21.21
C GLY A 113 -33.21 18.32 -19.80
N THR A 114 -34.00 19.04 -18.99
CA THR A 114 -33.54 19.56 -17.68
C THR A 114 -33.46 18.52 -16.57
N ASP A 115 -34.36 17.53 -16.56
CA ASP A 115 -34.32 16.40 -15.63
C ASP A 115 -34.71 15.10 -16.34
N VAL A 116 -33.73 14.21 -16.54
CA VAL A 116 -33.96 12.91 -17.19
C VAL A 116 -34.86 11.99 -16.37
N ASN A 117 -34.92 12.16 -15.04
CA ASN A 117 -35.71 11.28 -14.18
C ASN A 117 -37.20 11.65 -14.18
N ASP A 118 -37.61 12.83 -14.66
CA ASP A 118 -39.03 13.11 -14.90
C ASP A 118 -39.43 12.58 -16.30
N PRO A 119 -40.31 11.56 -16.42
CA PRO A 119 -40.72 11.03 -17.72
C PRO A 119 -41.57 12.01 -18.56
N ASP A 120 -42.11 13.06 -17.95
CA ASP A 120 -42.83 14.14 -18.65
C ASP A 120 -41.88 15.27 -19.10
N CYS A 121 -40.57 15.19 -18.82
CA CYS A 121 -39.60 16.18 -19.24
C CYS A 121 -39.27 16.04 -20.74
N THR A 122 -39.61 17.07 -21.50
CA THR A 122 -39.34 17.17 -22.95
C THR A 122 -37.88 17.52 -23.23
N ASP A 123 -37.27 16.84 -24.21
CA ASP A 123 -36.01 17.21 -24.83
C ASP A 123 -36.15 17.44 -26.35
N VAL A 124 -35.06 17.81 -27.02
CA VAL A 124 -35.06 18.07 -28.49
C VAL A 124 -35.29 16.81 -29.34
N HIS A 125 -35.12 15.62 -28.75
CA HIS A 125 -35.32 14.31 -29.38
C HIS A 125 -36.76 13.78 -29.22
N GLY A 126 -37.63 14.50 -28.51
CA GLY A 126 -39.00 14.08 -28.22
C GLY A 126 -39.07 12.81 -27.36
N GLY A 127 -38.10 12.61 -26.47
CA GLY A 127 -37.96 11.44 -25.61
C GLY A 127 -37.45 10.16 -26.32
N ARG A 128 -37.21 10.20 -27.64
CA ARG A 128 -36.90 9.02 -28.47
C ARG A 128 -35.73 8.18 -27.95
N PHE A 129 -34.71 8.84 -27.40
CA PHE A 129 -33.47 8.22 -26.91
C PHE A 129 -33.30 8.32 -25.39
N ARG A 130 -34.32 8.81 -24.65
CA ARG A 130 -34.25 8.98 -23.20
C ARG A 130 -33.93 7.62 -22.56
N PRO A 131 -32.84 7.49 -21.78
CA PRO A 131 -32.58 6.26 -21.07
C PRO A 131 -33.72 5.99 -20.08
N VAL A 132 -34.25 4.75 -20.08
CA VAL A 132 -35.06 4.27 -18.95
C VAL A 132 -34.19 4.39 -17.70
N CYS A 133 -34.62 5.20 -16.75
CA CYS A 133 -33.89 5.54 -15.52
C CYS A 133 -34.16 4.49 -14.44
N ASP A 134 -33.24 4.31 -13.48
CA ASP A 134 -33.43 3.37 -12.37
C ASP A 134 -34.58 3.76 -11.41
N THR A 135 -35.11 4.98 -11.54
CA THR A 135 -36.30 5.47 -10.84
C THR A 135 -37.61 5.31 -11.62
N ASP A 136 -37.57 4.89 -12.90
CA ASP A 136 -38.78 4.74 -13.71
C ASP A 136 -39.64 3.56 -13.22
N PRO A 137 -40.98 3.68 -13.16
CA PRO A 137 -41.86 2.57 -12.76
C PRO A 137 -41.79 1.32 -13.66
N SER A 138 -41.20 1.43 -14.84
CA SER A 138 -40.95 0.35 -15.80
C SER A 138 -39.54 -0.24 -15.70
N TYR A 139 -38.68 0.26 -14.80
CA TYR A 139 -37.31 -0.24 -14.66
C TYR A 139 -37.29 -1.68 -14.17
N ASP A 140 -36.48 -2.51 -14.83
CA ASP A 140 -36.32 -3.93 -14.55
C ASP A 140 -34.89 -4.33 -14.88
N PRO A 141 -33.96 -4.19 -13.90
CA PRO A 141 -32.58 -4.56 -14.09
C PRO A 141 -32.35 -6.08 -14.15
N ALA A 142 -33.34 -6.93 -13.90
CA ALA A 142 -33.16 -8.38 -13.91
C ALA A 142 -33.44 -9.00 -15.29
N ASN A 143 -34.37 -8.43 -16.06
CA ASN A 143 -34.81 -9.03 -17.34
C ASN A 143 -34.74 -8.10 -18.56
N HIS A 144 -34.71 -6.76 -18.40
CA HIS A 144 -34.92 -5.84 -19.54
C HIS A 144 -33.92 -4.68 -19.63
N HIS A 145 -33.50 -4.08 -18.51
CA HIS A 145 -32.85 -2.77 -18.48
C HIS A 145 -31.44 -2.85 -17.86
N PRO A 146 -30.41 -3.23 -18.62
CA PRO A 146 -29.07 -3.45 -18.08
C PRO A 146 -28.43 -2.18 -17.50
N TYR A 147 -27.60 -2.37 -16.48
CA TYR A 147 -26.57 -1.41 -16.10
C TYR A 147 -25.51 -1.31 -17.20
N LEU A 148 -25.00 -0.11 -17.43
CA LEU A 148 -24.01 0.19 -18.46
C LEU A 148 -22.66 0.41 -17.77
N ALA A 149 -21.74 -0.53 -17.91
CA ALA A 149 -20.53 -0.65 -17.09
C ALA A 149 -19.25 -0.44 -17.91
N GLY A 150 -18.56 0.68 -17.70
CA GLY A 150 -17.24 0.95 -18.29
C GLY A 150 -16.14 1.02 -17.23
N PHE A 151 -14.89 1.31 -17.63
CA PHE A 151 -13.74 1.37 -16.72
C PHE A 151 -13.01 2.70 -16.85
N ASN A 152 -12.99 3.52 -15.78
CA ASN A 152 -12.67 4.96 -15.85
C ASN A 152 -13.66 5.76 -16.73
N SER A 153 -14.80 5.15 -17.08
CA SER A 153 -15.85 5.70 -17.93
C SER A 153 -16.49 6.99 -17.40
N TYR A 154 -16.41 7.20 -16.08
CA TYR A 154 -16.83 8.45 -15.45
C TYR A 154 -15.99 9.65 -15.93
N ASN A 155 -14.71 9.46 -16.24
CA ASN A 155 -13.85 10.53 -16.73
C ASN A 155 -13.89 10.61 -18.26
N TYR A 156 -13.58 9.51 -18.94
CA TYR A 156 -13.33 9.49 -20.38
C TYR A 156 -14.60 9.20 -21.18
N ASP A 157 -15.12 7.97 -21.12
CA ASP A 157 -16.10 7.47 -22.09
C ASP A 157 -17.40 8.29 -22.08
N THR A 158 -17.96 8.58 -20.90
CA THR A 158 -19.19 9.39 -20.78
C THR A 158 -19.00 10.84 -21.24
N THR A 159 -17.76 11.33 -21.28
CA THR A 159 -17.40 12.65 -21.80
C THR A 159 -17.31 12.63 -23.32
N MET A 160 -16.65 11.62 -23.89
CA MET A 160 -16.53 11.43 -25.33
C MET A 160 -17.85 11.02 -26.01
N LEU A 161 -18.70 10.22 -25.35
CA LEU A 161 -20.04 9.85 -25.85
C LEU A 161 -20.96 11.08 -25.92
N ALA A 162 -20.88 11.98 -24.94
CA ALA A 162 -21.63 13.24 -24.96
C ALA A 162 -21.15 14.20 -26.06
N VAL A 163 -19.85 14.22 -26.37
CA VAL A 163 -19.30 14.90 -27.55
C VAL A 163 -19.80 14.24 -28.83
N LEU A 164 -19.71 12.90 -28.95
CA LEU A 164 -20.12 12.15 -30.14
C LEU A 164 -21.57 12.44 -30.53
N PHE A 165 -22.51 12.40 -29.58
CA PHE A 165 -23.91 12.68 -29.86
C PHE A 165 -24.16 14.14 -30.25
N HIS A 166 -23.44 15.10 -29.64
CA HIS A 166 -23.55 16.52 -29.99
C HIS A 166 -23.00 16.81 -31.39
N GLU A 167 -21.82 16.28 -31.72
CA GLU A 167 -21.17 16.46 -33.04
C GLU A 167 -21.87 15.72 -34.18
N SER A 168 -22.59 14.63 -33.88
CA SER A 168 -23.33 13.84 -34.89
C SER A 168 -24.69 14.44 -35.26
N TYR A 169 -25.01 15.61 -34.71
CA TYR A 169 -26.35 16.19 -34.73
C TYR A 169 -26.36 17.71 -34.96
N ALA A 170 -27.43 18.18 -35.58
CA ALA A 170 -27.69 19.61 -35.72
C ALA A 170 -29.18 19.93 -35.57
N ALA A 171 -29.50 20.97 -34.81
CA ALA A 171 -30.78 21.65 -34.90
C ALA A 171 -30.90 22.37 -36.25
N THR A 172 -32.10 22.39 -36.84
CA THR A 172 -32.35 23.02 -38.15
C THR A 172 -33.54 23.97 -38.08
N ARG A 173 -33.82 24.70 -39.16
CA ARG A 173 -35.01 25.58 -39.25
C ARG A 173 -36.34 24.83 -39.36
N GLU A 174 -36.31 23.53 -39.64
CA GLU A 174 -37.48 22.72 -40.00
C GLU A 174 -37.70 21.54 -39.03
N LEU A 175 -36.61 21.01 -38.46
CA LEU A 175 -36.60 19.94 -37.46
C LEU A 175 -35.74 20.35 -36.25
N PRO A 176 -36.17 20.05 -35.00
CA PRO A 176 -35.36 20.28 -33.80
C PRO A 176 -34.11 19.38 -33.75
N TYR A 177 -34.16 18.21 -34.40
CA TYR A 177 -33.07 17.24 -34.50
C TYR A 177 -32.88 16.76 -35.94
N ARG A 178 -31.64 16.68 -36.43
CA ARG A 178 -31.29 16.05 -37.72
C ARG A 178 -29.90 15.41 -37.66
N PHE A 179 -29.79 14.17 -38.16
CA PHE A 179 -28.53 13.46 -38.41
C PHE A 179 -27.59 14.21 -39.37
N VAL A 180 -26.38 14.45 -38.88
CA VAL A 180 -25.23 15.00 -39.63
C VAL A 180 -24.00 14.23 -39.15
N PRO A 181 -23.47 13.25 -39.91
CA PRO A 181 -22.38 12.42 -39.43
C PRO A 181 -21.13 13.27 -39.16
N THR A 182 -20.55 13.10 -37.96
CA THR A 182 -19.23 13.65 -37.62
C THR A 182 -18.10 12.81 -38.23
N THR A 183 -16.85 13.15 -37.94
CA THR A 183 -15.66 12.41 -38.41
C THR A 183 -14.77 12.00 -37.22
N PRO A 184 -14.02 10.88 -37.31
CA PRO A 184 -13.08 10.49 -36.26
C PRO A 184 -12.07 11.59 -35.95
N LYS A 185 -11.67 12.35 -36.98
CA LYS A 185 -10.75 13.48 -36.86
C LYS A 185 -11.26 14.64 -36.00
N ILE A 186 -12.58 14.90 -35.99
CA ILE A 186 -13.19 15.88 -35.07
C ILE A 186 -13.18 15.32 -33.64
N LEU A 187 -13.63 14.08 -33.47
CA LEU A 187 -13.64 13.41 -32.16
C LEU A 187 -12.24 13.35 -31.54
N ARG A 188 -11.20 13.07 -32.36
CA ARG A 188 -9.80 13.05 -31.90
C ARG A 188 -9.32 14.43 -31.42
N GLN A 189 -9.75 15.53 -32.04
CA GLN A 189 -9.41 16.87 -31.55
C GLN A 189 -10.00 17.13 -30.15
N HIS A 190 -11.20 16.60 -29.87
CA HIS A 190 -11.82 16.71 -28.54
C HIS A 190 -11.11 15.80 -27.53
N ASN A 191 -10.78 14.56 -27.93
CA ASN A 191 -9.95 13.62 -27.16
C ASN A 191 -8.63 14.27 -26.71
N ASP A 192 -7.89 14.89 -27.63
CA ASP A 192 -6.57 15.44 -27.33
C ASP A 192 -6.65 16.61 -26.34
N GLN A 193 -7.78 17.34 -26.30
CA GLN A 193 -8.05 18.33 -25.24
C GLN A 193 -8.34 17.67 -23.88
N LEU A 194 -8.96 16.49 -23.81
CA LEU A 194 -9.17 15.75 -22.55
C LEU A 194 -7.84 15.34 -21.91
N PHE A 195 -6.81 15.05 -22.70
CA PHE A 195 -5.47 14.69 -22.24
C PHE A 195 -4.54 15.89 -21.96
N SER A 196 -4.98 17.12 -22.21
CA SER A 196 -4.25 18.34 -21.87
C SER A 196 -4.12 18.55 -20.35
N ASP A 197 -3.11 19.29 -19.91
CA ASP A 197 -2.87 19.57 -18.48
C ASP A 197 -4.03 20.30 -17.79
N GLN A 198 -4.92 20.96 -18.56
CA GLN A 198 -6.13 21.62 -18.04
C GLN A 198 -7.25 20.62 -17.67
N HIS A 199 -7.27 19.42 -18.28
CA HIS A 199 -8.39 18.49 -18.19
C HIS A 199 -8.00 17.07 -17.78
N ARG A 200 -6.73 16.67 -17.86
CA ARG A 200 -6.28 15.30 -17.62
C ARG A 200 -6.60 14.76 -16.22
N GLU A 201 -6.66 15.62 -15.20
CA GLU A 201 -7.06 15.24 -13.84
C GLU A 201 -8.59 15.11 -13.65
N PHE A 202 -9.39 15.79 -14.50
CA PHE A 202 -10.85 15.78 -14.46
C PHE A 202 -11.45 16.07 -15.84
N MET A 203 -11.41 15.07 -16.71
CA MET A 203 -11.82 15.18 -18.12
C MET A 203 -13.23 15.76 -18.34
N PRO A 204 -14.26 15.51 -17.48
CA PRO A 204 -15.57 16.13 -17.64
C PRO A 204 -15.58 17.66 -17.52
N GLY A 205 -14.51 18.28 -17.00
CA GLY A 205 -14.33 19.74 -17.00
C GLY A 205 -14.17 20.35 -18.41
N TYR A 206 -13.83 19.53 -19.42
CA TYR A 206 -13.83 19.95 -20.82
C TYR A 206 -15.23 20.38 -21.29
N LEU A 207 -16.29 19.71 -20.83
CA LEU A 207 -17.68 20.02 -21.22
C LEU A 207 -18.19 21.36 -20.66
N THR A 208 -17.41 22.01 -19.79
CA THR A 208 -17.78 23.29 -19.13
C THR A 208 -16.80 24.43 -19.40
N SER A 209 -15.64 24.15 -20.00
CA SER A 209 -14.61 25.17 -20.23
C SER A 209 -13.74 24.96 -21.48
N GLY A 210 -13.86 23.83 -22.18
CA GLY A 210 -13.22 23.58 -23.47
C GLY A 210 -14.15 23.90 -24.65
N LEU A 211 -13.75 23.51 -25.87
CA LEU A 211 -14.50 23.83 -27.09
C LEU A 211 -15.93 23.26 -27.08
N ALA A 212 -16.12 22.07 -26.51
CA ALA A 212 -17.41 21.39 -26.36
C ALA A 212 -18.42 22.11 -25.42
N SER A 213 -18.04 23.22 -24.79
CA SER A 213 -18.92 24.04 -23.95
C SER A 213 -19.32 25.38 -24.59
N MET A 214 -18.82 25.68 -25.80
CA MET A 214 -18.87 27.01 -26.42
C MET A 214 -20.05 27.18 -27.38
N GLU A 215 -21.01 28.03 -27.01
CA GLU A 215 -22.11 28.43 -27.88
C GLU A 215 -21.93 29.90 -28.31
N GLN A 216 -21.89 30.15 -29.61
CA GLN A 216 -21.65 31.48 -30.20
C GLN A 216 -20.36 32.18 -29.68
N GLY A 217 -19.38 31.41 -29.22
CA GLY A 217 -18.13 31.90 -28.62
C GLY A 217 -18.19 32.19 -27.11
N ILE A 218 -19.28 31.80 -26.43
CA ILE A 218 -19.47 31.96 -24.98
C ILE A 218 -19.61 30.57 -24.35
N SER A 219 -18.82 30.27 -23.31
CA SER A 219 -18.97 29.02 -22.57
C SER A 219 -20.26 29.01 -21.75
N GLN A 220 -21.07 27.96 -21.90
CA GLN A 220 -22.30 27.76 -21.11
C GLN A 220 -22.06 27.03 -19.78
N GLY A 221 -20.81 26.63 -19.47
CA GLY A 221 -20.49 25.91 -18.24
C GLY A 221 -21.23 24.56 -18.15
N TRP A 222 -21.82 24.26 -17.01
CA TRP A 222 -22.64 23.04 -16.80
C TRP A 222 -23.99 23.06 -17.54
N ASN A 223 -24.34 24.15 -18.23
CA ASN A 223 -25.57 24.26 -19.01
C ASN A 223 -25.35 23.99 -20.52
N SER A 224 -24.13 23.65 -20.96
CA SER A 224 -23.88 23.25 -22.35
C SER A 224 -24.63 21.97 -22.68
N ASN A 225 -25.06 21.80 -23.94
CA ASN A 225 -25.74 20.57 -24.36
C ASN A 225 -24.90 19.31 -24.05
N THR A 226 -23.58 19.34 -24.28
CA THR A 226 -22.70 18.20 -23.95
C THR A 226 -22.67 17.89 -22.45
N ALA A 227 -22.64 18.90 -21.57
CA ALA A 227 -22.73 18.69 -20.13
C ALA A 227 -24.10 18.14 -19.71
N ILE A 228 -25.19 18.58 -20.35
CA ILE A 228 -26.56 18.08 -20.11
C ILE A 228 -26.68 16.61 -20.53
N ILE A 229 -26.20 16.25 -21.73
CA ILE A 229 -26.18 14.86 -22.23
C ILE A 229 -25.45 13.94 -21.25
N ARG A 230 -24.22 14.30 -20.84
CA ARG A 230 -23.45 13.50 -19.88
C ARG A 230 -24.12 13.46 -18.50
N LYS A 231 -24.73 14.56 -18.06
CA LYS A 231 -25.51 14.59 -16.81
C LYS A 231 -26.68 13.61 -16.88
N ALA A 232 -27.41 13.55 -17.99
CA ALA A 232 -28.54 12.64 -18.15
C ALA A 232 -28.13 11.15 -18.12
N MET A 233 -27.00 10.79 -18.75
CA MET A 233 -26.41 9.45 -18.64
C MET A 233 -26.19 9.05 -17.17
N LEU A 234 -25.56 9.92 -16.38
CA LEU A 234 -25.25 9.63 -14.97
C LEU A 234 -26.47 9.69 -14.04
N ASP A 235 -27.34 10.70 -14.20
CA ASP A 235 -28.53 10.87 -13.35
C ASP A 235 -29.57 9.76 -13.57
N SER A 236 -29.52 9.04 -14.70
CA SER A 236 -30.33 7.83 -14.96
C SER A 236 -30.04 6.67 -14.01
N GLY A 237 -28.93 6.70 -13.27
CA GLY A 237 -28.52 5.67 -12.31
C GLY A 237 -27.99 4.37 -12.91
N ARG A 238 -28.06 4.19 -14.24
CA ARG A 238 -27.63 2.97 -14.93
C ARG A 238 -26.17 2.96 -15.37
N HIS A 239 -25.56 4.13 -15.58
CA HIS A 239 -24.12 4.22 -15.87
C HIS A 239 -23.29 3.96 -14.62
N ILE A 240 -22.31 3.06 -14.74
CA ILE A 240 -21.41 2.63 -13.68
C ILE A 240 -19.98 2.62 -14.23
N ASP A 241 -19.05 3.17 -13.43
CA ASP A 241 -17.62 3.04 -13.65
C ASP A 241 -17.06 2.00 -12.66
N VAL A 242 -16.69 0.84 -13.20
CA VAL A 242 -16.25 -0.34 -12.45
C VAL A 242 -14.95 -0.06 -11.68
N ALA A 243 -14.08 0.83 -12.16
CA ALA A 243 -12.85 1.18 -11.46
C ALA A 243 -13.12 1.77 -10.07
N ARG A 244 -14.26 2.44 -9.89
CA ARG A 244 -14.67 3.09 -8.63
C ARG A 244 -15.34 2.15 -7.63
N LEU A 245 -15.68 0.92 -8.03
CA LEU A 245 -16.14 -0.10 -7.09
C LEU A 245 -14.99 -0.56 -6.19
N ASN A 246 -13.77 -0.66 -6.73
CA ASN A 246 -12.55 -0.91 -5.98
C ASN A 246 -11.84 0.42 -5.65
N GLU A 247 -12.38 1.18 -4.68
CA GLU A 247 -11.87 2.51 -4.29
C GLU A 247 -10.35 2.50 -3.96
N SER A 248 -9.79 1.36 -3.54
CA SER A 248 -8.37 1.20 -3.20
C SER A 248 -7.42 1.14 -4.40
N GLN A 249 -7.87 0.62 -5.56
CA GLN A 249 -7.06 0.51 -6.78
C GLN A 249 -7.70 1.27 -7.97
N ARG A 250 -8.62 2.21 -7.72
CA ARG A 250 -9.37 2.97 -8.75
C ARG A 250 -8.51 3.72 -9.79
N MET A 251 -7.22 3.92 -9.52
CA MET A 251 -6.25 4.58 -10.40
C MET A 251 -5.36 3.59 -11.16
N VAL A 252 -5.58 2.27 -11.01
CA VAL A 252 -4.84 1.21 -11.71
C VAL A 252 -5.59 0.81 -12.96
N ALA A 253 -4.90 0.75 -14.10
CA ALA A 253 -5.51 0.38 -15.38
C ALA A 253 -6.00 -1.08 -15.40
N LEU A 254 -7.08 -1.32 -16.15
CA LEU A 254 -7.71 -2.62 -16.35
C LEU A 254 -6.70 -3.73 -16.67
N LYS A 255 -5.83 -3.50 -17.65
CA LYS A 255 -4.77 -4.44 -18.10
C LYS A 255 -3.89 -4.99 -16.95
N ARG A 256 -3.53 -4.15 -15.96
CA ARG A 256 -2.69 -4.58 -14.81
C ARG A 256 -3.47 -5.44 -13.81
N LEU A 257 -4.76 -5.16 -13.64
CA LEU A 257 -5.66 -5.94 -12.78
C LEU A 257 -5.95 -7.31 -13.41
N LEU A 258 -6.26 -7.34 -14.71
CA LEU A 258 -6.38 -8.56 -15.51
C LEU A 258 -5.10 -9.40 -15.43
N GLY A 259 -3.94 -8.78 -15.66
CA GLY A 259 -2.64 -9.43 -15.52
C GLY A 259 -2.47 -10.15 -14.19
N GLY A 260 -2.76 -9.47 -13.07
CA GLY A 260 -2.69 -10.04 -11.71
C GLY A 260 -3.68 -11.18 -11.45
N MET A 261 -4.85 -11.16 -12.10
CA MET A 261 -5.83 -12.25 -12.07
C MET A 261 -5.47 -13.44 -12.99
N GLY A 262 -4.35 -13.39 -13.72
CA GLY A 262 -3.97 -14.41 -14.70
C GLY A 262 -4.64 -14.23 -16.08
N ARG A 263 -5.51 -13.23 -16.24
CA ARG A 263 -6.22 -12.92 -17.50
C ARG A 263 -5.30 -12.33 -18.57
N GLN A 264 -5.78 -12.28 -19.80
CA GLN A 264 -5.01 -11.74 -20.94
C GLN A 264 -4.52 -10.31 -20.69
N ILE A 265 -3.33 -9.98 -21.21
CA ILE A 265 -2.81 -8.61 -21.27
C ILE A 265 -2.61 -8.23 -22.74
N LEU A 266 -3.73 -8.05 -23.46
CA LEU A 266 -3.70 -7.56 -24.83
C LEU A 266 -3.57 -6.03 -24.82
N GLU A 267 -2.53 -5.53 -25.49
CA GLU A 267 -2.25 -4.12 -25.73
C GLU A 267 -2.32 -3.85 -27.24
N SER A 268 -2.43 -2.59 -27.65
CA SER A 268 -2.39 -2.20 -29.07
C SER A 268 -1.37 -1.10 -29.30
N ASP A 269 -0.30 -1.41 -30.03
CA ASP A 269 0.76 -0.46 -30.43
C ASP A 269 0.20 0.76 -31.18
N LYS A 270 -0.99 0.62 -31.79
CA LYS A 270 -1.67 1.69 -32.54
C LYS A 270 -2.15 2.83 -31.64
N LEU A 271 -2.37 2.58 -30.35
CA LEU A 271 -2.93 3.55 -29.40
C LEU A 271 -1.89 4.50 -28.79
N GLY A 272 -0.60 4.15 -28.85
CA GLY A 272 0.48 4.78 -28.07
C GLY A 272 0.90 6.19 -28.48
N GLY A 273 0.18 6.91 -29.36
CA GLY A 273 0.66 8.15 -29.97
C GLY A 273 -0.41 9.24 -30.20
N HIS A 274 0.07 10.48 -30.33
CA HIS A 274 -0.77 11.66 -30.63
C HIS A 274 -1.47 11.57 -31.99
N ASN A 275 -0.86 10.89 -32.98
CA ASN A 275 -1.44 10.63 -34.30
C ASN A 275 -1.65 9.11 -34.53
N ALA A 276 -2.24 8.44 -33.54
CA ALA A 276 -2.68 7.05 -33.63
C ALA A 276 -3.54 6.82 -34.88
N ARG A 277 -3.20 5.82 -35.72
CA ARG A 277 -3.89 5.56 -37.00
C ARG A 277 -3.97 4.08 -37.36
N VAL A 278 -4.97 3.77 -38.18
CA VAL A 278 -5.24 2.48 -38.84
C VAL A 278 -5.00 2.67 -40.35
N GLU A 279 -4.10 1.89 -40.95
CA GLU A 279 -3.72 2.05 -42.38
C GLU A 279 -4.31 0.99 -43.31
N THR A 280 -4.64 -0.18 -42.76
CA THR A 280 -5.13 -1.37 -43.46
C THR A 280 -6.38 -1.93 -42.81
N LEU A 281 -7.10 -2.80 -43.53
CA LEU A 281 -8.18 -3.59 -42.94
C LEU A 281 -7.70 -4.46 -41.76
N GLN A 282 -6.47 -4.97 -41.78
CA GLN A 282 -5.93 -5.79 -40.70
C GLN A 282 -5.75 -4.98 -39.40
N ASP A 283 -5.23 -3.75 -39.49
CA ASP A 283 -5.12 -2.85 -38.33
C ASP A 283 -6.50 -2.55 -37.72
N PHE A 284 -7.56 -2.51 -38.54
CA PHE A 284 -8.94 -2.27 -38.09
C PHE A 284 -9.53 -3.50 -37.40
N LEU A 285 -9.28 -4.70 -37.92
CA LEU A 285 -9.65 -5.96 -37.28
C LEU A 285 -8.95 -6.13 -35.92
N GLU A 286 -7.68 -5.76 -35.84
CA GLU A 286 -6.89 -5.78 -34.59
C GLU A 286 -7.40 -4.77 -33.56
N LEU A 287 -7.75 -3.55 -33.97
CA LEU A 287 -8.35 -2.53 -33.08
C LEU A 287 -9.71 -3.00 -32.53
N LEU A 288 -10.59 -3.53 -33.37
CA LEU A 288 -11.88 -4.08 -32.93
C LEU A 288 -11.67 -5.26 -31.98
N ALA A 289 -10.76 -6.18 -32.30
CA ALA A 289 -10.45 -7.34 -31.46
C ALA A 289 -9.86 -6.94 -30.10
N TYR A 290 -9.03 -5.89 -30.05
CA TYR A 290 -8.53 -5.27 -28.82
C TYR A 290 -9.68 -4.69 -27.97
N ASN A 291 -10.55 -3.86 -28.56
CA ASN A 291 -11.65 -3.17 -27.85
C ASN A 291 -12.71 -4.17 -27.33
N VAL A 292 -12.88 -5.35 -27.99
CA VAL A 292 -13.61 -6.49 -27.41
C VAL A 292 -12.91 -7.10 -26.20
N SER A 293 -11.58 -7.17 -26.20
CA SER A 293 -10.78 -7.71 -25.10
C SER A 293 -10.98 -6.93 -23.81
N ASP A 294 -11.09 -5.60 -23.90
CA ASP A 294 -11.37 -4.76 -22.74
C ASP A 294 -12.77 -4.99 -22.17
N VAL A 295 -13.84 -5.05 -22.99
CA VAL A 295 -15.19 -5.30 -22.45
C VAL A 295 -15.40 -6.72 -21.92
N VAL A 296 -14.78 -7.73 -22.55
CA VAL A 296 -14.82 -9.13 -22.07
C VAL A 296 -13.94 -9.29 -20.83
N GLY A 297 -12.76 -8.69 -20.81
CA GLY A 297 -11.86 -8.64 -19.64
C GLY A 297 -12.51 -7.90 -18.47
N LEU A 298 -13.15 -6.75 -18.72
CA LEU A 298 -13.86 -5.95 -17.72
C LEU A 298 -14.99 -6.74 -17.05
N HIS A 299 -15.76 -7.52 -17.82
CA HIS A 299 -16.71 -8.48 -17.27
C HIS A 299 -16.02 -9.49 -16.31
N LYS A 300 -14.86 -10.04 -16.70
CA LYS A 300 -14.09 -10.98 -15.86
C LYS A 300 -13.41 -10.35 -14.65
N LEU A 301 -13.11 -9.05 -14.69
CA LEU A 301 -12.73 -8.27 -13.50
C LEU A 301 -13.92 -8.04 -12.58
N PHE A 302 -15.10 -7.69 -13.14
CA PHE A 302 -16.31 -7.39 -12.37
C PHE A 302 -16.86 -8.62 -11.63
N GLU A 303 -16.72 -9.83 -12.18
CA GLU A 303 -17.07 -11.08 -11.48
C GLU A 303 -16.35 -11.23 -10.13
N HIS A 304 -15.12 -10.72 -9.99
CA HIS A 304 -14.34 -10.81 -8.75
C HIS A 304 -15.01 -10.06 -7.59
N SER A 305 -15.06 -10.68 -6.40
CA SER A 305 -15.79 -10.20 -5.21
C SER A 305 -15.48 -8.75 -4.79
N ALA A 306 -14.24 -8.31 -5.00
CA ALA A 306 -13.80 -6.91 -4.78
C ALA A 306 -14.55 -5.87 -5.64
N TYR A 307 -15.23 -6.27 -6.71
CA TYR A 307 -16.04 -5.43 -7.60
C TYR A 307 -17.53 -5.77 -7.47
N SER A 308 -17.92 -7.02 -7.74
CA SER A 308 -19.30 -7.50 -7.63
C SER A 308 -19.89 -7.30 -6.22
N GLY A 309 -19.15 -7.67 -5.17
CA GLY A 309 -19.57 -7.47 -3.79
C GLY A 309 -19.65 -6.01 -3.37
N ASN A 310 -18.85 -5.12 -3.99
CA ASN A 310 -18.96 -3.67 -3.77
C ASN A 310 -20.15 -3.06 -4.52
N PHE A 311 -20.54 -3.60 -5.68
CA PHE A 311 -21.81 -3.27 -6.32
C PHE A 311 -22.99 -3.70 -5.43
N ASP A 312 -23.02 -4.95 -4.96
CA ASP A 312 -24.10 -5.50 -4.11
C ASP A 312 -24.27 -4.66 -2.84
N LEU A 313 -23.16 -4.40 -2.16
CA LEU A 313 -23.08 -3.55 -0.97
C LEU A 313 -23.69 -2.17 -1.20
N LYS A 314 -23.29 -1.47 -2.28
CA LYS A 314 -23.74 -0.10 -2.55
C LYS A 314 -25.14 -0.06 -3.13
N LYS A 315 -25.58 -1.06 -3.91
CA LYS A 315 -26.95 -1.21 -4.38
C LYS A 315 -27.92 -1.46 -3.23
N GLY A 316 -27.56 -2.33 -2.27
CA GLY A 316 -28.32 -2.53 -1.05
C GLY A 316 -28.47 -1.25 -0.22
N LEU A 317 -27.43 -0.41 -0.16
CA LEU A 317 -27.51 0.91 0.49
C LEU A 317 -28.36 1.94 -0.26
N LEU A 318 -28.47 1.87 -1.59
CA LEU A 318 -29.44 2.69 -2.36
C LEU A 318 -30.89 2.28 -2.05
N ASP A 319 -31.14 0.98 -1.88
CA ASP A 319 -32.48 0.42 -1.64
C ASP A 319 -32.97 0.65 -0.19
N GLU A 320 -32.08 0.52 0.81
CA GLU A 320 -32.41 0.72 2.23
C GLU A 320 -32.54 2.21 2.61
N TYR A 321 -31.84 3.12 1.91
CA TYR A 321 -31.82 4.56 2.22
C TYR A 321 -32.19 5.46 1.02
N PRO A 322 -33.46 5.48 0.56
CA PRO A 322 -33.87 6.24 -0.63
C PRO A 322 -33.56 7.75 -0.57
N GLU A 323 -33.37 8.32 0.63
CA GLU A 323 -32.87 9.68 0.84
C GLU A 323 -31.54 10.02 0.15
N VAL A 324 -30.75 9.02 -0.26
CA VAL A 324 -29.53 9.24 -1.07
C VAL A 324 -29.81 9.49 -2.56
N ILE A 325 -31.01 9.16 -3.04
CA ILE A 325 -31.49 9.40 -4.42
C ILE A 325 -32.51 10.55 -4.46
N TYR A 326 -33.40 10.66 -3.47
CA TYR A 326 -34.56 11.55 -3.53
C TYR A 326 -34.45 12.80 -2.63
N LYS A 327 -35.27 13.80 -2.94
CA LYS A 327 -35.56 14.97 -2.11
C LYS A 327 -36.52 14.56 -0.96
N SER A 328 -36.59 15.35 0.11
CA SER A 328 -37.56 15.15 1.20
C SER A 328 -38.97 15.60 0.80
N ILE A 329 -40.02 14.88 1.18
CA ILE A 329 -41.41 15.36 1.11
C ILE A 329 -41.51 16.65 1.94
N LYS A 330 -41.93 17.76 1.30
CA LYS A 330 -41.91 19.12 1.86
C LYS A 330 -42.54 19.19 3.26
N GLY A 331 -41.76 19.61 4.26
CA GLY A 331 -42.19 19.74 5.66
C GLY A 331 -42.02 18.45 6.49
N THR A 332 -41.41 17.41 5.93
CA THR A 332 -41.10 16.15 6.63
C THR A 332 -39.65 15.70 6.35
N HIS A 333 -39.24 14.60 6.98
CA HIS A 333 -37.91 14.01 6.80
C HIS A 333 -37.96 12.72 5.96
N ARG A 334 -39.12 12.37 5.40
CA ARG A 334 -39.29 11.18 4.56
C ARG A 334 -38.87 11.47 3.11
N PRO A 335 -38.17 10.55 2.42
CA PRO A 335 -37.89 10.70 1.00
C PRO A 335 -39.19 10.71 0.17
N ASP A 336 -39.22 11.58 -0.83
CA ASP A 336 -40.25 11.64 -1.85
C ASP A 336 -39.84 10.74 -3.02
N ILE A 337 -40.22 9.45 -2.92
CA ILE A 337 -39.87 8.38 -3.87
C ILE A 337 -40.73 8.52 -5.12
N SER A 338 -40.48 9.61 -5.85
CA SER A 338 -41.12 10.02 -7.10
C SER A 338 -40.01 10.32 -8.11
N PRO A 339 -40.12 9.91 -9.38
CA PRO A 339 -39.11 10.20 -10.40
C PRO A 339 -38.83 11.71 -10.54
N LYS A 340 -39.89 12.54 -10.40
CA LYS A 340 -39.83 14.01 -10.40
C LYS A 340 -39.10 14.62 -9.18
N SER A 341 -38.81 13.81 -8.18
CA SER A 341 -38.23 14.22 -6.89
C SER A 341 -36.82 13.70 -6.66
N VAL A 342 -36.14 13.17 -7.69
CA VAL A 342 -34.70 12.86 -7.64
C VAL A 342 -33.87 14.11 -7.29
N ARG A 343 -32.79 13.94 -6.52
CA ARG A 343 -31.94 15.04 -6.04
C ARG A 343 -30.77 15.32 -6.99
N MET A 344 -30.39 16.59 -7.11
CA MET A 344 -29.12 16.95 -7.76
C MET A 344 -27.95 16.31 -7.00
N GLY A 345 -27.08 15.58 -7.70
CA GLY A 345 -26.03 14.79 -7.07
C GLY A 345 -26.58 13.66 -6.21
N ARG A 346 -27.56 12.93 -6.74
CA ARG A 346 -27.96 11.59 -6.28
C ARG A 346 -26.78 10.64 -6.19
N LEU A 347 -26.93 9.54 -5.45
CA LEU A 347 -25.94 8.46 -5.44
C LEU A 347 -26.29 7.33 -6.43
N THR A 348 -25.27 6.53 -6.69
CA THR A 348 -25.16 5.46 -7.70
C THR A 348 -24.26 4.34 -7.14
N PRO A 349 -24.26 3.12 -7.68
CA PRO A 349 -23.43 2.03 -7.16
C PRO A 349 -21.92 2.32 -7.21
N ASP A 350 -21.46 3.16 -8.14
CA ASP A 350 -20.05 3.62 -8.27
C ASP A 350 -19.71 4.86 -7.41
N SER A 351 -20.66 5.34 -6.59
CA SER A 351 -20.40 6.44 -5.66
C SER A 351 -19.48 6.01 -4.52
N THR A 352 -18.60 6.91 -4.09
CA THR A 352 -17.63 6.67 -3.01
C THR A 352 -18.31 6.45 -1.67
N SER A 353 -17.79 5.53 -0.87
CA SER A 353 -18.36 5.14 0.43
C SER A 353 -18.61 6.33 1.37
N ALA A 354 -17.68 7.31 1.41
CA ALA A 354 -17.84 8.54 2.18
C ALA A 354 -19.07 9.38 1.79
N LYS A 355 -19.49 9.37 0.52
CA LYS A 355 -20.72 10.05 0.07
C LYS A 355 -21.98 9.33 0.55
N PHE A 356 -21.99 8.00 0.53
CA PHE A 356 -23.08 7.20 1.11
C PHE A 356 -23.26 7.54 2.58
N VAL A 357 -22.20 7.46 3.40
CA VAL A 357 -22.29 7.79 4.83
C VAL A 357 -22.78 9.22 5.06
N ALA A 358 -22.20 10.20 4.38
CA ALA A 358 -22.62 11.60 4.53
C ALA A 358 -24.09 11.83 4.17
N ARG A 359 -24.62 11.13 3.15
CA ARG A 359 -26.04 11.24 2.76
C ARG A 359 -26.99 10.42 3.64
N ILE A 360 -26.56 9.30 4.21
CA ILE A 360 -27.40 8.45 5.08
C ILE A 360 -27.55 9.09 6.48
N LEU A 361 -26.47 9.67 7.01
CA LEU A 361 -26.49 10.32 8.33
C LEU A 361 -27.02 11.77 8.26
N ALA A 362 -26.81 12.47 7.13
CA ALA A 362 -27.21 13.86 6.93
C ALA A 362 -27.82 14.11 5.53
N PRO A 363 -29.02 13.55 5.24
CA PRO A 363 -29.60 13.60 3.90
C PRO A 363 -30.05 15.00 3.45
N TYR A 364 -30.60 15.82 4.35
CA TYR A 364 -31.33 17.05 3.98
C TYR A 364 -30.81 18.33 4.66
N LYS A 365 -29.99 18.20 5.70
CA LYS A 365 -29.30 19.28 6.40
C LYS A 365 -27.92 18.81 6.81
N ASP A 366 -26.95 19.72 6.82
CA ASP A 366 -25.63 19.45 7.39
C ASP A 366 -25.70 19.34 8.92
N LEU A 367 -24.83 18.54 9.53
CA LEU A 367 -24.64 18.49 10.98
C LEU A 367 -23.72 19.63 11.47
N GLU A 368 -23.82 19.99 12.75
CA GLU A 368 -22.92 20.97 13.37
C GLU A 368 -21.77 20.31 14.14
N ASP A 369 -20.55 20.74 13.86
CA ASP A 369 -19.36 20.39 14.64
C ASP A 369 -19.33 21.15 15.98
N ILE A 370 -18.63 20.60 16.97
CA ILE A 370 -18.33 21.30 18.23
C ILE A 370 -17.46 22.55 17.96
N PRO A 371 -17.52 23.60 18.80
CA PRO A 371 -16.79 24.85 18.55
C PRO A 371 -15.28 24.71 18.43
N ALA A 372 -14.70 23.75 19.15
CA ALA A 372 -13.27 23.46 19.24
C ALA A 372 -13.05 22.05 19.83
N VAL A 373 -11.86 21.48 19.65
CA VAL A 373 -11.44 20.19 20.23
C VAL A 373 -11.56 20.19 21.76
N SER A 374 -12.10 19.10 22.32
CA SER A 374 -12.29 18.93 23.76
C SER A 374 -12.22 17.45 24.16
N PHE A 375 -11.51 17.14 25.26
CA PHE A 375 -11.35 15.77 25.74
C PHE A 375 -12.39 15.37 26.80
N LEU A 376 -13.49 16.15 26.94
CA LEU A 376 -14.59 15.88 27.87
C LEU A 376 -15.52 14.75 27.36
N TYR A 377 -15.37 13.57 27.94
CA TYR A 377 -16.08 12.33 27.58
C TYR A 377 -16.92 11.80 28.77
N PRO A 378 -18.11 11.20 28.53
CA PRO A 378 -18.85 11.17 27.27
C PRO A 378 -19.46 12.54 26.91
N SER A 379 -20.32 12.61 25.88
CA SER A 379 -21.10 13.83 25.59
C SER A 379 -22.04 14.18 26.75
N GLN A 380 -22.55 15.42 26.81
CA GLN A 380 -23.53 15.80 27.84
C GLN A 380 -24.80 14.96 27.77
N LYS A 381 -25.32 14.75 26.55
CA LYS A 381 -26.50 13.90 26.31
C LYS A 381 -26.29 12.49 26.86
N ILE A 382 -25.18 11.83 26.53
CA ILE A 382 -24.91 10.45 26.97
C ILE A 382 -24.61 10.39 28.48
N ALA A 383 -23.97 11.41 29.05
CA ALA A 383 -23.77 11.54 30.49
C ALA A 383 -25.13 11.56 31.23
N ASP A 384 -26.03 12.43 30.78
CA ASP A 384 -27.37 12.60 31.36
C ASP A 384 -28.24 11.33 31.15
N GLU A 385 -28.20 10.72 29.96
CA GLU A 385 -28.95 9.49 29.62
C GLU A 385 -28.44 8.25 30.36
N THR A 386 -27.14 8.15 30.67
CA THR A 386 -26.54 6.99 31.35
C THR A 386 -26.28 7.20 32.85
N GLY A 387 -26.57 8.39 33.39
CA GLY A 387 -26.31 8.74 34.79
C GLY A 387 -24.82 8.79 35.14
N ARG A 388 -23.96 9.14 34.18
CA ARG A 388 -22.50 9.14 34.31
C ARG A 388 -21.91 10.54 34.39
N GLU A 389 -20.84 10.68 35.16
CA GLU A 389 -20.03 11.88 35.20
C GLU A 389 -19.20 12.05 33.91
N ARG A 390 -19.00 13.30 33.47
CA ARG A 390 -18.09 13.64 32.36
C ARG A 390 -16.72 13.99 32.89
N ARG A 391 -15.68 13.47 32.25
CA ARG A 391 -14.28 13.68 32.66
C ARG A 391 -13.42 14.08 31.49
N ASN A 392 -12.31 14.78 31.76
CA ASN A 392 -11.33 15.11 30.75
C ASN A 392 -10.35 13.95 30.63
N VAL A 393 -10.42 13.19 29.54
CA VAL A 393 -9.64 11.95 29.39
C VAL A 393 -8.13 12.20 29.35
N LEU A 394 -7.68 13.39 28.94
CA LEU A 394 -6.27 13.77 29.02
C LEU A 394 -5.83 14.01 30.48
N ASP A 395 -6.68 14.64 31.30
CA ASP A 395 -6.43 14.81 32.73
C ASP A 395 -6.47 13.46 33.48
N ASP A 396 -7.49 12.63 33.25
CA ASP A 396 -7.65 11.29 33.83
C ASP A 396 -6.45 10.35 33.51
N CYS A 397 -5.81 10.53 32.35
CA CYS A 397 -4.62 9.78 31.96
C CYS A 397 -3.34 10.35 32.57
N ILE A 398 -3.24 11.68 32.73
CA ILE A 398 -2.11 12.33 33.42
C ILE A 398 -2.12 12.01 34.91
N GLU A 399 -3.28 12.02 35.57
CA GLU A 399 -3.42 11.60 36.96
C GLU A 399 -3.09 10.10 37.13
N PHE A 400 -3.60 9.24 36.24
CA PHE A 400 -3.28 7.82 36.25
C PHE A 400 -1.78 7.55 36.17
N PHE A 401 -1.06 8.19 35.24
CA PHE A 401 0.39 8.02 35.13
C PHE A 401 1.12 8.46 36.41
N ARG A 402 0.75 9.63 36.95
CA ARG A 402 1.35 10.19 38.17
C ARG A 402 1.15 9.31 39.40
N ASN A 403 -0.01 8.67 39.50
CA ASN A 403 -0.36 7.79 40.61
C ASN A 403 0.19 6.36 40.47
N SER A 404 0.70 5.98 39.28
CA SER A 404 1.12 4.60 38.98
C SER A 404 2.63 4.40 38.76
N ILE A 405 3.42 5.48 38.63
CA ILE A 405 4.86 5.44 38.34
C ILE A 405 5.63 6.21 39.41
N ASP A 406 6.57 5.54 40.10
CA ASP A 406 7.32 6.09 41.23
C ASP A 406 8.28 7.21 40.85
N SER A 407 7.79 8.45 40.96
CA SER A 407 8.57 9.68 40.73
C SER A 407 9.70 9.95 41.75
N THR A 408 9.91 9.09 42.76
CA THR A 408 11.08 9.21 43.66
C THR A 408 12.36 8.65 43.04
N THR A 409 12.26 7.73 42.07
CA THR A 409 13.42 7.19 41.35
C THR A 409 13.89 8.14 40.23
N GLU A 410 15.16 8.03 39.81
CA GLU A 410 15.67 8.75 38.64
C GLU A 410 14.89 8.36 37.36
N GLN A 411 14.62 7.07 37.20
CA GLN A 411 13.92 6.54 36.02
C GLN A 411 12.46 7.02 35.98
N GLY A 412 11.77 7.03 37.12
CA GLY A 412 10.41 7.56 37.24
C GLY A 412 10.32 9.05 36.95
N ARG A 413 11.30 9.87 37.38
CA ARG A 413 11.36 11.29 36.99
C ARG A 413 11.53 11.46 35.47
N ILE A 414 12.42 10.68 34.85
CA ILE A 414 12.63 10.69 33.40
C ILE A 414 11.36 10.23 32.66
N ALA A 415 10.68 9.19 33.16
CA ALA A 415 9.42 8.68 32.60
C ALA A 415 8.31 9.74 32.65
N HIS A 416 8.16 10.45 33.78
CA HIS A 416 7.23 11.58 33.93
C HIS A 416 7.56 12.73 32.97
N GLU A 417 8.84 13.10 32.79
CA GLU A 417 9.25 14.14 31.83
C GLU A 417 8.90 13.76 30.38
N GLN A 418 9.21 12.52 29.98
CA GLN A 418 8.92 12.02 28.64
C GLN A 418 7.40 11.94 28.38
N PHE A 419 6.63 11.38 29.32
CA PHE A 419 5.17 11.30 29.20
C PHE A 419 4.53 12.69 29.12
N MET A 420 4.90 13.63 29.98
CA MET A 420 4.39 15.00 29.92
C MET A 420 4.76 15.73 28.61
N THR A 421 5.93 15.43 28.03
CA THR A 421 6.37 15.96 26.72
C THR A 421 5.57 15.41 25.53
N ALA A 422 5.10 14.15 25.62
CA ALA A 422 4.15 13.60 24.65
C ALA A 422 2.76 14.20 24.84
N MET A 423 2.27 14.28 26.08
CA MET A 423 0.93 14.80 26.40
C MET A 423 0.76 16.31 26.13
N SER A 424 1.83 17.10 26.11
CA SER A 424 1.75 18.52 25.75
C SER A 424 1.25 18.74 24.32
N TYR A 425 1.52 17.82 23.39
CA TYR A 425 1.03 17.90 22.02
C TYR A 425 -0.50 17.85 21.93
N TYR A 426 -1.14 17.03 22.77
CA TYR A 426 -2.59 16.97 22.87
C TYR A 426 -3.16 18.15 23.65
N ARG A 427 -2.49 18.58 24.73
CA ARG A 427 -2.91 19.79 25.46
C ARG A 427 -2.89 21.03 24.57
N ASP A 428 -1.90 21.14 23.69
CA ASP A 428 -1.80 22.24 22.72
C ASP A 428 -2.99 22.27 21.74
N MET A 429 -3.68 21.16 21.48
CA MET A 429 -4.86 21.14 20.59
C MET A 429 -6.18 21.45 21.30
N GLU A 430 -6.25 21.26 22.62
CA GLU A 430 -7.46 21.50 23.39
C GLU A 430 -7.93 22.97 23.26
N GLY A 431 -9.21 23.18 22.98
CA GLY A 431 -9.77 24.51 22.73
C GLY A 431 -9.45 25.13 21.37
N ARG A 432 -8.76 24.44 20.45
CA ARG A 432 -8.57 24.91 19.06
C ARG A 432 -9.63 24.39 18.09
N ASN A 433 -9.92 25.18 17.05
CA ASN A 433 -10.83 24.84 15.96
C ASN A 433 -10.03 24.46 14.69
N PHE A 434 -10.41 23.36 14.04
CA PHE A 434 -9.79 22.82 12.82
C PHE A 434 -10.72 22.81 11.59
N ASN A 435 -11.81 23.59 11.64
CA ASN A 435 -12.60 23.94 10.45
C ASN A 435 -12.04 25.22 9.81
N SER A 436 -11.04 25.07 8.94
CA SER A 436 -10.25 26.18 8.38
C SER A 436 -11.03 27.19 7.52
N ASP A 437 -12.23 26.86 7.08
CA ASP A 437 -13.14 27.72 6.30
C ASP A 437 -14.18 28.46 7.17
N VAL A 438 -14.26 28.17 8.48
CA VAL A 438 -15.22 28.80 9.40
C VAL A 438 -14.56 29.98 10.12
N SER A 439 -14.56 31.15 9.48
CA SER A 439 -14.35 32.43 10.15
C SER A 439 -15.56 32.74 11.04
N GLY A 440 -15.48 32.35 12.32
CA GLY A 440 -16.63 32.26 13.21
C GLY A 440 -17.34 33.60 13.49
N PRO A 441 -18.69 33.65 13.44
CA PRO A 441 -19.44 34.80 13.93
C PRO A 441 -19.40 34.86 15.47
N GLY A 442 -18.47 35.65 16.02
CA GLY A 442 -18.46 36.11 17.42
C GLY A 442 -18.08 35.10 18.52
N THR A 443 -18.30 33.78 18.35
CA THR A 443 -18.18 32.81 19.46
C THR A 443 -17.33 31.56 19.20
N ARG A 444 -16.99 31.23 17.94
CA ARG A 444 -16.11 30.08 17.62
C ARG A 444 -14.66 30.56 17.41
N PRO A 445 -13.62 29.86 17.93
CA PRO A 445 -12.23 30.17 17.65
C PRO A 445 -11.90 30.12 16.14
N ALA A 446 -10.87 30.86 15.73
CA ALA A 446 -10.40 30.86 14.35
C ALA A 446 -9.98 29.45 13.91
N GLY A 447 -10.41 29.04 12.71
CA GLY A 447 -10.06 27.75 12.12
C GLY A 447 -8.58 27.67 11.74
N LEU A 448 -7.91 26.60 12.16
CA LEU A 448 -6.52 26.29 11.86
C LEU A 448 -6.42 25.05 10.96
N MET A 449 -5.30 24.89 10.27
CA MET A 449 -4.90 23.61 9.69
C MET A 449 -4.09 22.81 10.71
N LEU A 450 -4.30 21.49 10.76
CA LEU A 450 -3.62 20.60 11.69
C LEU A 450 -2.08 20.58 11.53
N THR A 451 -1.59 20.95 10.34
CA THR A 451 -0.17 21.17 10.03
C THR A 451 0.46 22.40 10.71
N GLN A 452 -0.36 23.28 11.30
CA GLN A 452 0.09 24.48 12.03
C GLN A 452 0.31 24.22 13.53
N VAL A 453 -0.04 23.02 14.03
CA VAL A 453 0.26 22.61 15.41
C VAL A 453 1.72 22.11 15.47
N PRO A 454 2.61 22.75 16.26
CA PRO A 454 3.97 22.24 16.44
C PRO A 454 3.95 20.83 17.03
N ARG A 455 4.82 19.94 16.54
CA ARG A 455 4.89 18.56 17.03
C ARG A 455 6.01 18.41 18.06
N THR A 456 5.78 17.61 19.10
CA THR A 456 6.78 17.27 20.12
C THR A 456 7.32 15.87 19.91
N ALA A 457 8.20 15.40 20.81
CA ALA A 457 8.58 14.00 20.85
C ALA A 457 7.36 13.16 21.20
N ASN A 458 7.03 12.20 20.33
CA ASN A 458 5.76 11.48 20.32
C ASN A 458 5.90 9.95 20.37
N ASN A 459 7.14 9.44 20.36
CA ASN A 459 7.45 8.04 20.63
C ASN A 459 7.69 7.92 22.14
N LEU A 460 6.96 7.05 22.83
CA LEU A 460 7.02 6.88 24.27
C LEU A 460 6.99 5.38 24.62
N PRO A 461 7.95 4.85 25.41
CA PRO A 461 7.84 3.52 26.00
C PRO A 461 6.57 3.37 26.83
N TYR A 462 6.08 2.14 27.00
CA TYR A 462 5.35 1.82 28.23
C TYR A 462 6.35 1.70 29.38
N PHE A 463 5.93 2.01 30.61
CA PHE A 463 6.81 1.98 31.78
C PHE A 463 6.36 0.95 32.82
N ASN A 464 7.31 0.32 33.51
CA ASN A 464 7.04 -0.46 34.71
C ASN A 464 6.84 0.49 35.91
N ALA A 465 6.32 -0.02 37.03
CA ALA A 465 5.94 0.81 38.19
C ALA A 465 7.11 1.62 38.81
N ASP A 466 8.36 1.18 38.64
CA ASP A 466 9.59 1.86 39.09
C ASP A 466 10.06 2.99 38.15
N GLY A 467 9.41 3.14 36.99
CA GLY A 467 9.79 4.07 35.93
C GLY A 467 10.75 3.52 34.88
N SER A 468 11.14 2.25 34.96
CA SER A 468 11.93 1.61 33.90
C SER A 468 11.11 1.43 32.62
N PRO A 469 11.67 1.65 31.42
CA PRO A 469 10.95 1.44 30.16
C PRO A 469 10.83 -0.06 29.85
N SER A 470 9.68 -0.48 29.30
CA SER A 470 9.49 -1.83 28.77
C SER A 470 10.15 -2.00 27.39
N SER A 471 9.98 -3.18 26.77
CA SER A 471 10.44 -3.45 25.39
C SER A 471 9.61 -2.78 24.31
N CYS A 472 8.43 -2.24 24.63
CA CYS A 472 7.48 -1.70 23.65
C CYS A 472 7.27 -0.20 23.82
N PHE A 473 7.22 0.50 22.69
CA PHE A 473 6.91 1.92 22.62
C PHE A 473 5.71 2.17 21.71
N VAL A 474 4.98 3.24 22.02
CA VAL A 474 3.87 3.76 21.21
C VAL A 474 4.27 5.06 20.51
N THR A 475 3.69 5.32 19.35
CA THR A 475 3.76 6.58 18.63
C THR A 475 2.41 7.27 18.70
N PHE A 476 2.32 8.36 19.45
CA PHE A 476 1.14 9.22 19.51
C PHE A 476 1.00 10.06 18.23
N SER A 477 -0.22 10.20 17.71
CA SER A 477 -0.50 11.02 16.52
C SER A 477 -1.89 11.66 16.53
N THR A 478 -2.30 12.25 15.40
CA THR A 478 -3.65 12.79 15.16
C THR A 478 -4.55 11.85 14.34
N GLY A 479 -4.02 10.67 13.96
CA GLY A 479 -4.76 9.63 13.23
C GLY A 479 -5.08 8.45 14.15
N GLY A 480 -4.03 7.78 14.61
CA GLY A 480 -4.09 6.66 15.54
C GLY A 480 -2.75 6.43 16.25
N ILE A 481 -2.78 5.60 17.28
CA ILE A 481 -1.61 5.15 18.04
C ILE A 481 -1.13 3.82 17.45
N HIS A 482 0.19 3.73 17.30
CA HIS A 482 0.87 2.57 16.74
C HIS A 482 2.08 2.24 17.60
N GLY A 483 2.22 1.00 18.04
CA GLY A 483 3.32 0.55 18.90
C GLY A 483 3.92 -0.78 18.47
N ALA A 484 5.18 -0.97 18.84
CA ALA A 484 6.00 -2.12 18.48
C ALA A 484 7.12 -2.31 19.51
N GLU A 485 7.67 -3.53 19.60
CA GLU A 485 8.90 -3.76 20.36
C GLU A 485 10.13 -3.16 19.67
N TYR A 486 11.09 -2.69 20.47
CA TYR A 486 12.44 -2.38 20.02
C TYR A 486 13.42 -3.46 20.51
N ASP A 487 14.61 -3.49 19.91
CA ASP A 487 15.67 -4.39 20.36
C ASP A 487 16.34 -3.84 21.63
N VAL A 488 15.83 -4.29 22.77
CA VAL A 488 16.34 -4.02 24.12
C VAL A 488 17.79 -4.48 24.28
N GLN A 489 18.18 -5.61 23.67
CA GLN A 489 19.55 -6.14 23.75
C GLN A 489 20.51 -5.27 22.93
N ALA A 490 20.13 -4.89 21.70
CA ALA A 490 20.87 -3.93 20.88
C ALA A 490 21.13 -2.61 21.62
N TYR A 491 20.08 -2.09 22.26
CA TYR A 491 20.13 -0.81 22.97
C TYR A 491 21.02 -0.89 24.22
N HIS A 492 20.91 -1.96 25.01
CA HIS A 492 21.79 -2.17 26.17
C HIS A 492 23.25 -2.46 25.78
N ALA A 493 23.50 -3.25 24.72
CA ALA A 493 24.86 -3.51 24.23
C ALA A 493 25.54 -2.22 23.73
N ALA A 494 24.84 -1.41 22.93
CA ALA A 494 25.33 -0.10 22.49
C ALA A 494 25.54 0.87 23.68
N SER A 495 24.72 0.76 24.73
CA SER A 495 24.86 1.56 25.95
C SER A 495 26.10 1.13 26.74
N ALA A 496 26.29 -0.17 26.95
CA ALA A 496 27.43 -0.73 27.67
C ALA A 496 28.75 -0.38 26.98
N GLU A 497 28.82 -0.49 25.64
CA GLU A 497 30.00 -0.10 24.88
C GLU A 497 30.31 1.41 25.02
N HIS A 498 29.29 2.29 24.99
CA HIS A 498 29.51 3.71 25.27
C HIS A 498 30.12 3.96 26.67
N HIS A 499 29.58 3.31 27.70
CA HIS A 499 30.09 3.46 29.07
C HIS A 499 31.51 2.88 29.21
N ARG A 500 31.81 1.72 28.60
CA ARG A 500 33.17 1.14 28.55
C ARG A 500 34.17 2.11 27.92
N GLN A 501 33.79 2.74 26.81
CA GLN A 501 34.64 3.74 26.15
C GLN A 501 34.81 5.01 26.99
N GLN A 502 33.78 5.45 27.74
CA GLN A 502 33.86 6.59 28.65
C GLN A 502 34.78 6.31 29.84
N GLU A 503 34.61 5.17 30.51
CA GLU A 503 35.47 4.74 31.62
C GLU A 503 36.93 4.62 31.16
N MET A 504 37.17 4.00 30.00
CA MET A 504 38.52 3.90 29.43
C MET A 504 39.11 5.27 29.08
N LEU A 505 38.30 6.22 28.60
CA LEU A 505 38.72 7.59 28.28
C LEU A 505 39.13 8.36 29.54
N ASP A 506 38.34 8.28 30.60
CA ASP A 506 38.62 8.99 31.85
C ASP A 506 39.78 8.33 32.61
N ARG A 507 39.85 7.00 32.63
CA ARG A 507 40.98 6.25 33.18
C ARG A 507 42.29 6.56 32.43
N ALA A 508 42.26 6.69 31.11
CA ALA A 508 43.44 7.11 30.35
C ALA A 508 43.83 8.57 30.62
N LYS A 509 42.87 9.48 30.79
CA LYS A 509 43.14 10.88 31.19
C LYS A 509 43.71 10.98 32.61
N ILE A 510 43.38 10.05 33.51
CA ILE A 510 43.97 9.97 34.85
C ILE A 510 45.42 9.45 34.80
N VAL A 511 45.70 8.37 34.06
CA VAL A 511 47.03 7.74 34.02
C VAL A 511 48.01 8.51 33.11
N PHE A 512 47.52 9.09 32.02
CA PHE A 512 48.31 9.84 31.03
C PHE A 512 47.64 11.21 30.76
N PRO A 513 47.84 12.22 31.64
CA PRO A 513 47.16 13.51 31.54
C PRO A 513 47.32 14.20 30.18
N ALA A 514 48.48 14.07 29.52
CA ALA A 514 48.63 14.49 28.13
C ALA A 514 48.50 13.29 27.18
N ALA A 515 47.66 13.43 26.14
CA ALA A 515 47.52 12.40 25.09
C ALA A 515 48.86 12.03 24.39
N SER A 516 49.84 12.94 24.38
CA SER A 516 51.20 12.63 23.89
C SER A 516 51.93 11.57 24.73
N GLU A 517 51.57 11.41 26.00
CA GLU A 517 52.15 10.44 26.95
C GLU A 517 51.56 9.06 26.69
N LEU A 518 50.24 8.95 26.47
CA LEU A 518 49.63 7.71 26.01
C LEU A 518 50.23 7.25 24.67
N VAL A 519 50.43 8.17 23.71
CA VAL A 519 51.08 7.84 22.42
C VAL A 519 52.56 7.43 22.59
N LYS A 520 53.30 8.00 23.55
CA LYS A 520 54.66 7.55 23.89
C LYS A 520 54.62 6.14 24.48
N ALA A 521 53.82 5.91 25.52
CA ALA A 521 53.71 4.65 26.23
C ALA A 521 53.25 3.50 25.30
N ALA A 522 52.26 3.75 24.43
CA ALA A 522 51.80 2.74 23.47
C ALA A 522 52.89 2.37 22.47
N ARG A 523 53.56 3.37 21.88
CA ARG A 523 54.68 3.14 20.95
C ARG A 523 55.87 2.49 21.64
N GLU A 524 56.10 2.75 22.92
CA GLU A 524 57.15 2.11 23.71
C GLU A 524 56.82 0.63 23.98
N GLN A 525 55.60 0.32 24.43
CA GLN A 525 55.16 -1.07 24.59
C GLN A 525 55.14 -1.83 23.24
N HIS A 526 54.66 -1.21 22.17
CA HIS A 526 54.61 -1.85 20.84
C HIS A 526 56.01 -2.05 20.22
N ASN A 527 57.01 -1.21 20.53
CA ASN A 527 58.40 -1.44 20.11
C ASN A 527 59.19 -2.35 21.08
N THR A 528 58.69 -2.60 22.29
CA THR A 528 59.33 -3.47 23.27
C THR A 528 58.92 -4.92 23.04
N ILE A 529 59.87 -5.75 22.62
CA ILE A 529 59.66 -7.18 22.37
C ILE A 529 60.15 -7.96 23.59
N MET A 530 59.31 -8.85 24.11
CA MET A 530 59.66 -9.78 25.18
C MET A 530 60.38 -11.00 24.59
N LEU A 531 61.53 -11.35 25.17
CA LEU A 531 62.32 -12.52 24.79
C LEU A 531 61.84 -13.76 25.59
N PRO A 532 62.15 -15.00 25.13
CA PRO A 532 61.75 -16.22 25.82
C PRO A 532 62.33 -16.40 27.24
N ASP A 533 63.39 -15.65 27.58
CA ASP A 533 64.00 -15.59 28.92
C ASP A 533 63.32 -14.59 29.87
N GLY A 534 62.19 -13.99 29.44
CA GLY A 534 61.46 -12.97 30.18
C GLY A 534 62.07 -11.55 30.10
N THR A 535 63.26 -11.39 29.52
CA THR A 535 63.88 -10.07 29.34
C THR A 535 63.24 -9.31 28.17
N ARG A 536 63.46 -8.00 28.10
CA ARG A 536 62.81 -7.11 27.12
C ARG A 536 63.83 -6.37 26.26
N VAL A 537 63.58 -6.26 24.96
CA VAL A 537 64.42 -5.50 24.01
C VAL A 537 63.60 -4.54 23.16
N ASP A 538 64.05 -3.28 23.08
CA ASP A 538 63.52 -2.30 22.13
C ASP A 538 63.95 -2.65 20.69
N LYS A 539 62.95 -2.97 19.85
CA LYS A 539 63.06 -3.19 18.40
C LYS A 539 63.89 -2.11 17.69
N ARG A 540 63.76 -0.84 18.10
CA ARG A 540 64.41 0.32 17.47
C ARG A 540 65.93 0.31 17.63
N LEU A 541 66.44 -0.35 18.67
CA LEU A 541 67.87 -0.51 18.94
C LEU A 541 68.47 -1.71 18.17
N VAL A 542 67.68 -2.76 17.94
CA VAL A 542 68.20 -4.05 17.45
C VAL A 542 67.83 -4.38 15.99
N LEU A 543 66.69 -3.89 15.47
CA LEU A 543 66.22 -4.17 14.10
C LEU A 543 66.27 -2.94 13.18
N LEU A 544 66.67 -3.17 11.94
CA LEU A 544 66.64 -2.22 10.83
C LEU A 544 65.55 -2.65 9.86
N GLY A 545 64.49 -1.84 9.74
CA GLY A 545 63.29 -2.15 8.97
C GLY A 545 62.15 -2.76 9.81
N SER A 546 60.99 -2.92 9.18
CA SER A 546 59.76 -3.46 9.76
C SER A 546 59.02 -4.44 8.81
N ASP A 547 59.66 -4.75 7.69
CA ASP A 547 59.19 -5.67 6.65
C ASP A 547 59.81 -7.06 6.93
N PRO A 548 59.02 -8.14 7.14
CA PRO A 548 59.55 -9.45 7.50
C PRO A 548 60.55 -10.06 6.52
N GLU A 549 60.50 -9.72 5.23
CA GLU A 549 61.43 -10.22 4.21
C GLU A 549 62.75 -9.41 4.17
N LYS A 550 62.71 -8.16 4.64
CA LYS A 550 63.79 -7.17 4.44
C LYS A 550 64.43 -6.70 5.74
N VAL A 551 63.85 -7.04 6.89
CA VAL A 551 64.36 -6.70 8.22
C VAL A 551 65.72 -7.35 8.50
N ARG A 552 66.63 -6.57 9.10
CA ARG A 552 68.00 -7.03 9.42
C ARG A 552 68.41 -6.60 10.82
N TRP A 553 69.35 -7.31 11.43
CA TRP A 553 70.03 -6.85 12.63
C TRP A 553 70.73 -5.50 12.38
N ARG A 554 70.60 -4.56 13.31
CA ARG A 554 71.41 -3.33 13.30
C ARG A 554 72.87 -3.66 13.59
N LYS A 555 73.78 -2.85 13.04
CA LYS A 555 75.19 -2.89 13.46
C LYS A 555 75.31 -2.39 14.90
N PRO A 556 76.19 -2.97 15.74
CA PRO A 556 76.49 -2.44 17.06
C PRO A 556 77.18 -1.06 16.94
N LYS A 557 76.81 -0.14 17.83
CA LYS A 557 77.42 1.18 17.98
C LYS A 557 78.31 1.23 19.20
N THR A 558 79.61 1.46 19.02
CA THR A 558 80.60 1.59 20.10
C THR A 558 80.34 2.80 21.02
N ASP A 559 79.60 3.80 20.55
CA ASP A 559 79.13 4.97 21.29
C ASP A 559 77.81 4.75 22.06
N ASN A 560 77.15 3.59 21.91
CA ASN A 560 75.87 3.30 22.57
C ASN A 560 75.86 1.89 23.21
N PRO A 561 76.35 1.75 24.46
CA PRO A 561 76.45 0.45 25.12
C PRO A 561 75.08 -0.24 25.32
N VAL A 562 74.00 0.52 25.56
CA VAL A 562 72.64 -0.02 25.71
C VAL A 562 72.17 -0.70 24.42
N GLN A 563 72.47 -0.10 23.26
CA GLN A 563 72.14 -0.69 21.96
C GLN A 563 72.93 -1.99 21.69
N VAL A 564 74.20 -2.02 22.07
CA VAL A 564 75.04 -3.23 21.96
C VAL A 564 74.54 -4.34 22.88
N GLU A 565 74.15 -4.02 24.11
CA GLU A 565 73.63 -4.97 25.09
C GLU A 565 72.28 -5.55 24.65
N HIS A 566 71.34 -4.70 24.22
CA HIS A 566 70.04 -5.12 23.67
C HIS A 566 70.20 -6.00 22.43
N LEU A 567 71.10 -5.63 21.51
CA LEU A 567 71.38 -6.41 20.31
C LEU A 567 71.96 -7.78 20.68
N GLY A 568 72.91 -7.82 21.62
CA GLY A 568 73.49 -9.07 22.12
C GLY A 568 72.48 -9.97 22.85
N ARG A 569 71.51 -9.42 23.59
CA ARG A 569 70.39 -10.19 24.17
C ARG A 569 69.49 -10.75 23.07
N ALA A 570 69.07 -9.90 22.13
CA ALA A 570 68.19 -10.30 21.03
C ALA A 570 68.79 -11.42 20.15
N GLN A 571 70.07 -11.31 19.79
CA GLN A 571 70.78 -12.29 18.96
C GLN A 571 71.11 -13.62 19.67
N ARG A 572 71.02 -13.67 21.00
CA ARG A 572 71.06 -14.95 21.75
C ARG A 572 69.70 -15.65 21.79
N ALA A 573 68.61 -14.89 21.79
CA ALA A 573 67.26 -15.42 21.81
C ALA A 573 66.73 -15.82 20.42
N PHE A 574 67.18 -15.17 19.35
CA PHE A 574 66.77 -15.42 17.97
C PHE A 574 67.95 -15.32 17.01
N THR A 575 68.12 -16.34 16.16
CA THR A 575 69.12 -16.32 15.07
C THR A 575 68.78 -15.26 14.04
N GLU A 576 67.52 -15.24 13.60
CA GLU A 576 67.04 -14.39 12.51
C GLU A 576 66.27 -13.16 12.99
N ALA A 577 66.50 -12.04 12.33
CA ALA A 577 65.88 -10.74 12.63
C ALA A 577 64.35 -10.77 12.42
N SER A 578 63.87 -11.57 11.47
CA SER A 578 62.45 -11.78 11.19
C SER A 578 61.75 -12.59 12.30
N SER A 579 62.44 -13.56 12.93
CA SER A 579 61.90 -14.34 14.04
C SER A 579 61.67 -13.50 15.30
N LEU A 580 62.53 -12.49 15.55
CA LEU A 580 62.28 -11.50 16.60
C LEU A 580 61.10 -10.58 16.21
N LEU A 581 61.07 -10.08 14.96
CA LEU A 581 59.98 -9.21 14.49
C LEU A 581 58.59 -9.88 14.62
N ALA A 582 58.50 -11.19 14.36
CA ALA A 582 57.27 -11.98 14.52
C ALA A 582 56.78 -12.12 15.98
N ARG A 583 57.54 -11.64 16.98
CA ARG A 583 57.12 -11.54 18.40
C ARG A 583 56.59 -10.16 18.78
N GLN A 584 56.55 -9.21 17.85
CA GLN A 584 55.95 -7.90 18.08
C GLN A 584 54.41 -8.02 18.14
N ARG A 585 53.75 -7.17 18.94
CA ARG A 585 52.28 -7.01 18.90
C ARG A 585 51.83 -6.66 17.47
N PRO A 586 50.66 -7.16 17.00
CA PRO A 586 50.09 -6.79 15.70
C PRO A 586 49.90 -5.26 15.51
N ALA A 587 49.84 -4.81 14.25
CA ALA A 587 49.74 -3.39 13.91
C ALA A 587 48.40 -2.75 14.33
N GLU A 588 47.33 -3.55 14.41
CA GLU A 588 46.06 -3.13 14.98
C GLU A 588 46.19 -2.69 16.45
N GLN A 589 47.14 -3.29 17.19
CA GLN A 589 47.47 -3.02 18.59
C GLN A 589 48.61 -1.99 18.79
N GLU A 590 49.08 -1.27 17.76
CA GLU A 590 50.19 -0.28 17.90
C GLU A 590 49.92 0.76 19.00
N LEU A 591 48.65 1.15 19.17
CA LEU A 591 48.21 2.16 20.12
C LEU A 591 47.65 1.57 21.42
N TRP A 592 47.93 0.31 21.74
CA TRP A 592 47.47 -0.33 22.98
C TRP A 592 48.49 -0.19 24.12
N VAL A 593 48.02 0.20 25.30
CA VAL A 593 48.80 0.22 26.56
C VAL A 593 48.17 -0.73 27.57
N THR A 594 48.95 -1.71 28.02
CA THR A 594 48.61 -2.50 29.21
C THR A 594 49.11 -1.76 30.45
N LEU A 595 48.24 -1.52 31.42
CA LEU A 595 48.57 -0.94 32.73
C LEU A 595 49.15 -2.02 33.67
N ASP A 596 49.72 -1.59 34.80
CA ASP A 596 50.36 -2.50 35.77
C ASP A 596 49.36 -3.44 36.47
N ASP A 597 48.07 -3.11 36.50
CA ASP A 597 46.98 -3.98 36.96
C ASP A 597 46.39 -4.87 35.83
N GLY A 598 47.00 -4.86 34.65
CA GLY A 598 46.57 -5.64 33.49
C GLY A 598 45.51 -4.98 32.60
N TYR A 599 44.89 -3.88 33.03
CA TYR A 599 43.87 -3.18 32.24
C TYR A 599 44.44 -2.64 30.92
N VAL A 600 43.70 -2.79 29.81
CA VAL A 600 44.16 -2.39 28.46
C VAL A 600 43.46 -1.12 27.99
N ILE A 601 44.25 -0.08 27.71
CA ILE A 601 43.81 1.16 27.06
C ILE A 601 43.98 1.02 25.54
N GLU A 602 42.88 1.17 24.81
CA GLU A 602 42.83 1.13 23.34
C GLU A 602 42.97 2.55 22.74
N GLY A 603 44.20 3.02 22.49
CA GLY A 603 44.44 4.39 22.03
C GLY A 603 43.73 4.79 20.72
N LYS A 604 43.35 3.85 19.85
CA LYS A 604 42.52 4.13 18.66
C LYS A 604 41.10 4.60 19.00
N VAL A 605 40.55 4.09 20.10
CA VAL A 605 39.22 4.47 20.61
C VAL A 605 39.28 5.85 21.26
N LEU A 606 40.35 6.14 22.01
CA LEU A 606 40.41 7.35 22.85
C LEU A 606 40.98 8.59 22.16
N LEU A 607 41.82 8.42 21.14
CA LEU A 607 42.52 9.53 20.48
C LEU A 607 41.73 10.07 19.29
N GLN A 608 41.65 11.40 19.21
CA GLN A 608 41.21 12.12 18.02
C GLN A 608 42.36 12.23 17.01
N ASN A 609 43.60 12.33 17.51
CA ASN A 609 44.82 12.31 16.71
C ASN A 609 45.91 11.55 17.49
N SER A 610 46.59 10.62 16.82
CA SER A 610 47.64 9.75 17.38
C SER A 610 49.07 10.13 16.97
N THR A 611 49.24 11.25 16.25
CA THR A 611 50.56 11.78 15.89
C THR A 611 51.19 12.48 17.10
N LEU A 612 52.37 12.04 17.52
CA LEU A 612 52.99 12.44 18.81
C LEU A 612 53.15 13.96 19.01
N SER A 613 53.29 14.75 17.93
CA SER A 613 53.39 16.22 17.96
C SER A 613 52.04 16.97 18.00
N SER A 614 50.93 16.26 17.80
CA SER A 614 49.56 16.80 17.75
C SER A 614 48.55 15.83 18.38
N ALA A 615 49.01 15.04 19.35
CA ALA A 615 48.24 13.99 19.98
C ALA A 615 47.15 14.60 20.88
N ALA A 616 45.92 14.18 20.67
CA ALA A 616 44.75 14.72 21.36
C ALA A 616 43.78 13.61 21.76
N TYR A 617 43.32 13.65 23.01
CA TYR A 617 42.16 12.87 23.44
C TYR A 617 40.90 13.38 22.76
N ARG A 618 39.90 12.50 22.63
CA ARG A 618 38.54 12.94 22.34
C ARG A 618 37.91 13.57 23.59
N GLU A 619 37.02 14.51 23.35
CA GLU A 619 36.15 15.09 24.38
C GLU A 619 35.14 14.04 24.87
N HIS A 620 34.61 13.23 23.93
CA HIS A 620 33.66 12.15 24.18
C HIS A 620 34.09 10.84 23.46
N PRO A 621 33.59 9.66 23.90
CA PRO A 621 33.75 8.38 23.21
C PRO A 621 33.48 8.38 21.69
N VAL A 622 34.04 7.39 20.98
CA VAL A 622 33.80 7.18 19.54
C VAL A 622 32.35 6.80 19.31
N GLN A 623 31.84 5.84 20.09
CA GLN A 623 30.42 5.52 20.12
C GLN A 623 29.73 6.56 21.00
N LYS A 624 28.82 7.35 20.42
CA LYS A 624 27.94 8.25 21.18
C LYS A 624 26.98 7.42 22.04
N LEU A 625 26.56 7.96 23.18
CA LEU A 625 25.46 7.39 23.96
C LEU A 625 24.28 7.11 23.02
N PRO A 626 23.77 5.87 22.93
CA PRO A 626 22.66 5.56 22.05
C PRO A 626 21.42 6.33 22.53
N GLN A 627 20.69 6.89 21.58
CA GLN A 627 19.33 7.36 21.81
C GLN A 627 18.43 6.45 20.98
N LEU A 628 17.43 5.83 21.62
CA LEU A 628 16.51 4.90 20.99
C LEU A 628 15.78 5.52 19.78
N PHE A 629 15.38 6.78 19.93
CA PHE A 629 14.69 7.57 18.92
C PHE A 629 15.62 8.62 18.27
N GLU A 630 15.36 8.95 17.01
CA GLU A 630 15.85 10.13 16.31
C GLU A 630 14.76 11.19 16.21
N LYS A 631 15.12 12.48 16.29
CA LYS A 631 14.17 13.61 16.14
C LYS A 631 14.14 14.09 14.69
N LEU A 632 12.95 14.17 14.11
CA LEU A 632 12.70 14.60 12.75
C LEU A 632 12.57 16.13 12.66
N SER A 633 12.75 16.69 11.46
CA SER A 633 12.73 18.14 11.22
C SER A 633 11.41 18.84 11.57
N ARG A 634 10.31 18.10 11.72
CA ARG A 634 8.99 18.62 12.12
C ARG A 634 8.73 18.59 13.63
N GLY A 635 9.65 18.01 14.43
CA GLY A 635 9.53 17.88 15.88
C GLY A 635 9.21 16.45 16.35
N ASP A 636 8.55 15.65 15.51
CA ASP A 636 8.29 14.22 15.68
C ASP A 636 9.56 13.41 16.03
N THR A 637 9.35 12.21 16.58
CA THR A 637 10.41 11.21 16.81
C THR A 637 10.17 9.93 16.01
N LYS A 638 11.20 9.08 15.91
CA LYS A 638 11.16 7.79 15.20
C LYS A 638 12.21 6.83 15.76
N LEU A 639 11.89 5.53 15.86
CA LEU A 639 12.86 4.49 16.21
C LEU A 639 14.03 4.41 15.20
N LYS A 640 15.27 4.37 15.70
CA LYS A 640 16.44 4.22 14.82
C LYS A 640 16.51 2.81 14.20
N PRO A 641 16.93 2.67 12.92
CA PRO A 641 16.91 1.37 12.22
C PRO A 641 17.63 0.23 12.95
N GLN A 642 18.73 0.53 13.64
CA GLN A 642 19.56 -0.39 14.42
C GLN A 642 18.90 -0.98 15.68
N PHE A 643 17.74 -0.46 16.10
CA PHE A 643 16.98 -0.92 17.27
C PHE A 643 15.61 -1.46 16.88
N LYS A 644 15.35 -1.71 15.59
CA LYS A 644 14.15 -2.42 15.15
C LYS A 644 14.18 -3.86 15.65
N ARG A 645 13.02 -4.39 15.99
CA ARG A 645 12.82 -5.80 16.33
C ARG A 645 11.62 -6.35 15.57
N THR A 646 11.74 -7.55 15.04
CA THR A 646 10.60 -8.41 14.75
C THR A 646 10.43 -9.35 15.94
N SER A 647 9.24 -9.32 16.54
CA SER A 647 8.85 -10.19 17.63
C SER A 647 7.92 -11.28 17.11
N ALA A 648 8.00 -12.45 17.73
CA ALA A 648 7.11 -13.57 17.46
C ALA A 648 6.78 -14.28 18.77
N ASP A 649 5.49 -14.55 19.03
CA ASP A 649 5.05 -15.14 20.30
C ASP A 649 3.63 -15.72 20.24
N LEU A 650 3.24 -16.45 21.29
CA LEU A 650 1.84 -16.69 21.63
C LEU A 650 1.32 -15.49 22.44
N VAL A 651 0.31 -14.79 21.93
CA VAL A 651 -0.22 -13.57 22.53
C VAL A 651 -1.72 -13.67 22.80
N THR A 652 -2.21 -12.85 23.74
CA THR A 652 -3.61 -12.44 23.76
C THR A 652 -3.75 -11.19 22.91
N HIS A 653 -4.59 -11.23 21.88
CA HIS A 653 -5.08 -10.06 21.17
C HIS A 653 -6.30 -9.52 21.92
N GLU A 654 -6.21 -8.28 22.37
CA GLU A 654 -7.31 -7.56 23.03
C GLU A 654 -8.05 -6.76 21.96
N ASP A 655 -9.06 -7.34 21.30
CA ASP A 655 -9.84 -6.63 20.26
C ASP A 655 -10.82 -5.66 20.92
N PHE A 656 -10.88 -4.40 20.48
CA PHE A 656 -11.77 -3.39 21.06
C PHE A 656 -13.08 -3.33 20.26
N THR A 657 -14.08 -4.10 20.68
CA THR A 657 -15.27 -4.43 19.89
C THR A 657 -15.99 -3.20 19.34
N SER A 658 -15.83 -2.97 18.03
CA SER A 658 -16.38 -1.82 17.31
C SER A 658 -15.98 -0.45 17.91
N TYR A 659 -14.71 -0.30 18.26
CA TYR A 659 -14.12 0.80 19.05
C TYR A 659 -14.59 2.21 18.67
N TYR A 660 -14.09 2.77 17.56
CA TYR A 660 -14.43 4.12 17.11
C TYR A 660 -15.95 4.31 16.91
N PRO A 661 -16.71 3.36 16.33
CA PRO A 661 -18.17 3.44 16.30
C PRO A 661 -18.83 3.61 17.69
N ASN A 662 -18.38 2.86 18.70
CA ASN A 662 -18.88 3.01 20.07
C ASN A 662 -18.46 4.36 20.69
N MET A 663 -17.24 4.84 20.45
CA MET A 663 -16.83 6.18 20.87
C MET A 663 -17.67 7.29 20.23
N LEU A 664 -17.96 7.19 18.93
CA LEU A 664 -18.77 8.15 18.20
C LEU A 664 -20.23 8.21 18.71
N ARG A 665 -20.79 7.06 19.13
CA ARG A 665 -22.08 7.00 19.85
C ARG A 665 -21.98 7.68 21.23
N ASN A 666 -20.97 7.35 22.03
CA ASN A 666 -20.75 7.93 23.37
C ASN A 666 -20.44 9.44 23.32
N MET A 667 -19.96 9.95 22.18
CA MET A 667 -19.76 11.38 21.91
C MET A 667 -20.97 12.05 21.21
N SER A 668 -22.02 11.30 20.87
CA SER A 668 -23.20 11.75 20.10
C SER A 668 -22.87 12.41 18.75
N ALA A 669 -21.74 12.03 18.13
CA ALA A 669 -21.13 12.76 17.02
C ALA A 669 -22.08 12.94 15.82
N PHE A 670 -22.81 11.90 15.43
CA PHE A 670 -23.73 11.91 14.30
C PHE A 670 -25.21 12.01 14.70
N PHE A 671 -25.51 12.52 15.90
CA PHE A 671 -26.89 12.71 16.34
C PHE A 671 -27.57 13.79 15.48
N ASN A 672 -28.68 13.43 14.82
CA ASN A 672 -29.36 14.30 13.88
C ASN A 672 -30.77 14.65 14.38
N GLU A 673 -30.91 15.79 15.06
CA GLU A 673 -32.20 16.31 15.52
C GLU A 673 -33.24 16.43 14.40
N HIS A 674 -32.79 16.65 13.16
CA HIS A 674 -33.69 16.77 12.00
C HIS A 674 -34.21 15.42 11.48
N LEU A 675 -33.71 14.28 11.96
CA LEU A 675 -34.30 12.96 11.69
C LEU A 675 -35.23 12.49 12.82
N GLY A 676 -35.12 13.07 14.02
CA GLY A 676 -35.85 12.65 15.22
C GLY A 676 -35.34 11.33 15.84
N GLU A 677 -34.22 10.80 15.35
CA GLU A 677 -33.59 9.56 15.81
C GLU A 677 -32.06 9.66 15.74
N ASP A 678 -31.35 8.88 16.56
CA ASP A 678 -29.91 8.66 16.38
C ASP A 678 -29.69 7.57 15.32
N ARG A 679 -29.65 7.99 14.05
CA ARG A 679 -29.46 7.09 12.90
C ARG A 679 -28.17 6.27 13.04
N TYR A 680 -27.10 6.83 13.59
CA TYR A 680 -25.81 6.14 13.72
C TYR A 680 -25.85 5.06 14.80
N ALA A 681 -26.47 5.34 15.95
CA ALA A 681 -26.71 4.34 16.99
C ALA A 681 -27.65 3.22 16.51
N LYS A 682 -28.71 3.56 15.76
CA LYS A 682 -29.59 2.54 15.15
C LYS A 682 -28.83 1.64 14.17
N ILE A 683 -28.00 2.20 13.30
CA ILE A 683 -27.18 1.45 12.32
C ILE A 683 -26.19 0.49 13.03
N PHE A 684 -25.68 0.88 14.21
CA PHE A 684 -24.89 0.00 15.08
C PHE A 684 -25.73 -1.17 15.62
N GLU A 685 -26.97 -0.94 16.04
CA GLU A 685 -27.87 -1.99 16.52
C GLU A 685 -28.38 -2.91 15.39
N ASP A 686 -28.58 -2.35 14.20
CA ASP A 686 -28.94 -3.06 12.96
C ASP A 686 -27.83 -4.05 12.56
N LYS A 687 -26.53 -3.67 12.63
CA LYS A 687 -25.36 -4.57 12.42
C LYS A 687 -25.47 -5.85 13.26
N GLU A 688 -25.83 -5.71 14.54
CA GLU A 688 -25.91 -6.82 15.47
C GLU A 688 -27.20 -7.63 15.35
N ARG A 689 -28.32 -6.99 14.97
CA ARG A 689 -29.55 -7.71 14.62
C ARG A 689 -29.32 -8.60 13.40
N TYR A 690 -28.82 -8.07 12.29
CA TYR A 690 -28.58 -8.85 11.07
C TYR A 690 -27.57 -9.98 11.32
N GLY A 691 -26.54 -9.76 12.15
CA GLY A 691 -25.61 -10.82 12.56
C GLY A 691 -26.28 -12.01 13.28
N ARG A 692 -27.22 -11.73 14.20
CA ARG A 692 -28.00 -12.76 14.90
C ARG A 692 -28.97 -13.48 13.96
N GLU A 693 -29.67 -12.74 13.11
CA GLU A 693 -30.62 -13.28 12.13
C GLU A 693 -29.92 -14.19 11.12
N THR A 694 -28.79 -13.76 10.54
CA THR A 694 -27.97 -14.58 9.63
C THR A 694 -27.50 -15.87 10.30
N LYS A 695 -27.07 -15.82 11.57
CA LYS A 695 -26.64 -17.02 12.32
C LYS A 695 -27.81 -17.99 12.58
N ALA A 696 -29.02 -17.48 12.79
CA ALA A 696 -30.22 -18.29 12.93
C ALA A 696 -30.61 -18.97 11.59
N LEU A 697 -30.61 -18.23 10.48
CA LEU A 697 -30.93 -18.80 9.15
C LEU A 697 -29.88 -19.81 8.69
N LYS A 698 -28.58 -19.55 8.90
CA LYS A 698 -27.51 -20.52 8.59
C LYS A 698 -27.67 -21.83 9.39
N LYS A 699 -28.16 -21.77 10.63
CA LYS A 699 -28.53 -22.96 11.42
C LYS A 699 -29.77 -23.69 10.89
N GLN A 700 -30.75 -22.98 10.32
CA GLN A 700 -31.92 -23.59 9.68
C GLN A 700 -31.52 -24.30 8.37
N LEU A 701 -30.73 -23.62 7.52
CA LEU A 701 -30.18 -24.17 6.27
C LEU A 701 -29.38 -25.45 6.52
N ALA A 702 -28.47 -25.44 7.49
CA ALA A 702 -27.68 -26.62 7.89
C ALA A 702 -28.49 -27.75 8.58
N ALA A 703 -29.80 -27.58 8.75
CA ALA A 703 -30.72 -28.61 9.25
C ALA A 703 -31.72 -29.11 8.19
N LEU A 704 -31.65 -28.61 6.95
CA LEU A 704 -32.42 -29.10 5.82
C LEU A 704 -31.77 -30.36 5.21
N PRO A 705 -32.55 -31.31 4.64
CA PRO A 705 -32.01 -32.37 3.80
C PRO A 705 -31.44 -31.82 2.48
N ASP A 706 -30.42 -32.51 1.95
CA ASP A 706 -29.85 -32.20 0.63
C ASP A 706 -30.93 -32.16 -0.46
N GLY A 707 -30.91 -31.09 -1.26
CA GLY A 707 -31.90 -30.88 -2.34
C GLY A 707 -33.26 -30.33 -1.90
N SER A 708 -33.42 -29.89 -0.64
CA SER A 708 -34.61 -29.17 -0.17
C SER A 708 -34.91 -27.92 -1.04
N PRO A 709 -36.17 -27.73 -1.49
CA PRO A 709 -36.57 -26.54 -2.25
C PRO A 709 -36.61 -25.25 -1.41
N GLU A 710 -36.59 -25.36 -0.07
CA GLU A 710 -36.48 -24.24 0.85
C GLU A 710 -35.06 -23.67 0.93
N ALA A 711 -34.02 -24.47 0.66
CA ALA A 711 -32.62 -24.07 0.81
C ALA A 711 -32.25 -22.82 -0.04
N PRO A 712 -32.58 -22.72 -1.34
CA PRO A 712 -32.30 -21.52 -2.13
C PRO A 712 -32.99 -20.24 -1.62
N VAL A 713 -34.12 -20.38 -0.92
CA VAL A 713 -34.85 -19.25 -0.33
C VAL A 713 -34.13 -18.75 0.93
N LEU A 714 -33.65 -19.67 1.78
CA LEU A 714 -32.82 -19.32 2.92
C LEU A 714 -31.47 -18.72 2.50
N GLU A 715 -30.82 -19.28 1.48
CA GLU A 715 -29.57 -18.74 0.91
C GLU A 715 -29.72 -17.32 0.38
N ALA A 716 -30.83 -17.02 -0.32
CA ALA A 716 -31.12 -15.68 -0.82
C ALA A 716 -31.31 -14.66 0.33
N GLU A 717 -32.05 -15.02 1.38
CA GLU A 717 -32.26 -14.15 2.54
C GLU A 717 -30.98 -14.00 3.39
N ILE A 718 -30.20 -15.07 3.55
CA ILE A 718 -28.86 -15.02 4.15
C ILE A 718 -27.97 -14.03 3.40
N SER A 719 -27.95 -14.09 2.07
CA SER A 719 -27.17 -13.17 1.23
C SER A 719 -27.63 -11.72 1.41
N ARG A 720 -28.95 -11.48 1.43
CA ARG A 720 -29.53 -10.15 1.69
C ARG A 720 -29.11 -9.58 3.05
N LEU A 721 -29.12 -10.40 4.10
CA LEU A 721 -28.73 -9.99 5.45
C LEU A 721 -27.21 -9.77 5.57
N ASP A 722 -26.37 -10.60 4.96
CA ASP A 722 -24.91 -10.39 4.92
C ASP A 722 -24.55 -9.11 4.13
N VAL A 723 -25.26 -8.80 3.03
CA VAL A 723 -25.13 -7.51 2.30
C VAL A 723 -25.49 -6.33 3.21
N LEU A 724 -26.67 -6.35 3.86
CA LEU A 724 -27.09 -5.27 4.77
C LEU A 724 -26.13 -5.10 5.96
N ARG A 725 -25.65 -6.21 6.55
CA ARG A 725 -24.67 -6.20 7.65
C ARG A 725 -23.31 -5.66 7.21
N ASN A 726 -22.90 -5.89 5.98
CA ASN A 726 -21.71 -5.25 5.42
C ASN A 726 -21.96 -3.76 5.10
N GLY A 727 -23.19 -3.40 4.72
CA GLY A 727 -23.65 -2.01 4.58
C GLY A 727 -23.50 -1.21 5.87
N THR A 728 -23.98 -1.74 7.00
CA THR A 728 -23.83 -1.09 8.30
C THR A 728 -22.36 -0.99 8.73
N LYS A 729 -21.55 -2.05 8.55
CA LYS A 729 -20.07 -1.97 8.76
C LYS A 729 -19.42 -0.86 7.94
N LEU A 730 -19.77 -0.73 6.64
CA LEU A 730 -19.21 0.31 5.77
C LEU A 730 -19.52 1.71 6.31
N ILE A 731 -20.75 1.93 6.77
CA ILE A 731 -21.19 3.21 7.34
C ILE A 731 -20.42 3.51 8.63
N LEU A 732 -20.40 2.58 9.57
CA LEU A 732 -19.77 2.75 10.88
C LEU A 732 -18.27 3.03 10.75
N ASN A 733 -17.56 2.28 9.89
CA ASN A 733 -16.12 2.41 9.70
C ASN A 733 -15.73 3.67 8.88
N SER A 734 -16.53 4.06 7.88
CA SER A 734 -16.19 5.19 7.01
C SER A 734 -16.58 6.56 7.59
N ALA A 735 -17.45 6.61 8.61
CA ALA A 735 -17.98 7.86 9.15
C ALA A 735 -16.93 8.79 9.75
N SER A 736 -15.91 8.25 10.45
CA SER A 736 -14.82 9.06 11.00
C SER A 736 -13.94 9.68 9.92
N GLY A 737 -13.75 9.00 8.78
CA GLY A 737 -13.03 9.54 7.62
C GLY A 737 -13.86 10.53 6.81
N ALA A 738 -15.17 10.30 6.69
CA ALA A 738 -16.08 11.23 6.04
C ALA A 738 -16.37 12.49 6.89
N GLY A 739 -16.24 12.40 8.22
CA GLY A 739 -16.38 13.53 9.15
C GLY A 739 -15.14 14.43 9.27
N ASP A 740 -13.98 13.99 8.81
CA ASP A 740 -12.70 14.73 8.90
C ASP A 740 -12.19 15.09 7.50
N THR A 741 -12.60 16.24 6.96
CA THR A 741 -12.30 16.62 5.57
C THR A 741 -11.97 18.10 5.41
N ASN A 742 -10.96 18.42 4.59
CA ASN A 742 -10.60 19.80 4.23
C ASN A 742 -11.67 20.54 3.39
N HIS A 743 -12.60 19.81 2.77
CA HIS A 743 -13.73 20.37 2.02
C HIS A 743 -15.02 20.25 2.85
N LYS A 744 -16.02 21.12 2.60
CA LYS A 744 -17.32 21.00 3.28
C LYS A 744 -18.09 19.79 2.76
N ASN A 745 -18.66 18.99 3.67
CA ASN A 745 -19.63 17.95 3.39
C ASN A 745 -20.71 17.90 4.50
N PRO A 746 -21.85 17.21 4.30
CA PRO A 746 -22.97 17.20 5.26
C PRO A 746 -22.69 16.68 6.67
N ILE A 747 -21.60 15.94 6.89
CA ILE A 747 -21.21 15.43 8.21
C ILE A 747 -19.82 15.88 8.65
N ARG A 748 -19.26 16.95 8.06
CA ARG A 748 -17.93 17.43 8.45
C ARG A 748 -17.94 17.96 9.89
N MET A 749 -17.16 17.31 10.75
CA MET A 749 -17.01 17.60 12.16
C MET A 749 -15.56 17.38 12.64
N ASN A 750 -14.63 18.08 11.98
CA ASN A 750 -13.18 17.94 12.21
C ASN A 750 -12.81 18.00 13.71
N ASN A 751 -13.40 18.91 14.49
CA ASN A 751 -13.11 19.04 15.93
C ASN A 751 -13.58 17.81 16.70
N GLN A 752 -14.80 17.33 16.43
CA GLN A 752 -15.36 16.12 17.06
C GLN A 752 -14.55 14.87 16.71
N ILE A 753 -14.13 14.69 15.44
CA ILE A 753 -13.33 13.53 15.02
C ILE A 753 -11.91 13.58 15.60
N ILE A 754 -11.25 14.75 15.59
CA ILE A 754 -9.91 14.91 16.20
C ILE A 754 -9.97 14.61 17.70
N SER A 755 -10.99 15.12 18.39
CA SER A 755 -11.24 14.81 19.81
C SER A 755 -11.40 13.31 20.03
N MET A 756 -12.25 12.65 19.24
CA MET A 756 -12.51 11.21 19.30
C MET A 756 -11.23 10.38 19.10
N ARG A 757 -10.43 10.68 18.07
CA ARG A 757 -9.16 9.98 17.81
C ARG A 757 -8.13 10.18 18.93
N ILE A 758 -8.07 11.35 19.56
CA ILE A 758 -7.12 11.60 20.66
C ILE A 758 -7.58 10.88 21.93
N ILE A 759 -8.86 10.96 22.28
CA ILE A 759 -9.46 10.20 23.40
C ILE A 759 -9.22 8.69 23.22
N GLY A 760 -9.36 8.18 22.00
CA GLY A 760 -9.13 6.77 21.69
C GLY A 760 -7.68 6.38 21.95
N GLN A 761 -6.72 7.11 21.40
CA GLN A 761 -5.30 6.86 21.63
C GLN A 761 -4.91 6.91 23.13
N LEU A 762 -5.50 7.82 23.90
CA LEU A 762 -5.30 7.91 25.35
C LEU A 762 -5.84 6.66 26.08
N PHE A 763 -7.03 6.18 25.73
CA PHE A 763 -7.59 4.95 26.28
C PHE A 763 -6.79 3.70 25.87
N SER A 764 -6.42 3.54 24.59
CA SER A 764 -5.62 2.40 24.11
C SER A 764 -4.24 2.36 24.77
N TRP A 765 -3.59 3.52 24.95
CA TRP A 765 -2.37 3.63 25.74
C TRP A 765 -2.61 3.27 27.22
N ARG A 766 -3.69 3.76 27.84
CA ARG A 766 -3.99 3.49 29.26
C ARG A 766 -4.11 1.99 29.54
N ILE A 767 -4.76 1.22 28.66
CA ILE A 767 -4.90 -0.24 28.81
C ILE A 767 -3.52 -0.91 28.78
N GLY A 768 -2.73 -0.69 27.72
CA GLY A 768 -1.39 -1.28 27.59
C GLY A 768 -0.43 -0.84 28.72
N GLN A 769 -0.57 0.38 29.21
CA GLN A 769 0.19 0.88 30.36
C GLN A 769 -0.24 0.19 31.67
N ALA A 770 -1.54 -0.04 31.89
CA ALA A 770 -2.04 -0.78 33.05
C ALA A 770 -1.63 -2.26 33.01
N GLN A 771 -1.65 -2.90 31.84
CA GLN A 771 -1.12 -4.26 31.65
C GLN A 771 0.40 -4.31 31.88
N THR A 772 1.17 -3.34 31.39
CA THR A 772 2.62 -3.25 31.64
C THR A 772 2.93 -3.14 33.15
N ILE A 773 2.18 -2.31 33.88
CA ILE A 773 2.28 -2.21 35.36
C ILE A 773 1.93 -3.54 36.05
N ALA A 774 1.03 -4.35 35.46
CA ALA A 774 0.70 -5.69 35.92
C ALA A 774 1.69 -6.79 35.46
N GLY A 775 2.80 -6.41 34.79
CA GLY A 775 3.86 -7.32 34.35
C GLY A 775 3.73 -7.84 32.91
N ALA A 776 2.83 -7.30 32.09
CA ALA A 776 2.69 -7.72 30.70
C ALA A 776 3.84 -7.25 29.81
N ARG A 777 4.27 -8.11 28.90
CA ARG A 777 5.03 -7.68 27.71
C ARG A 777 4.05 -7.37 26.58
N ILE A 778 3.88 -6.09 26.26
CA ILE A 778 3.13 -5.67 25.07
C ILE A 778 4.00 -5.92 23.84
N VAL A 779 3.49 -6.62 22.83
CA VAL A 779 4.24 -6.97 21.61
C VAL A 779 3.95 -5.98 20.48
N SER A 780 2.71 -5.48 20.40
CA SER A 780 2.24 -4.58 19.35
C SER A 780 1.01 -3.81 19.83
N THR A 781 0.83 -2.59 19.35
CA THR A 781 -0.30 -1.72 19.72
C THR A 781 -0.90 -1.10 18.46
N ASN A 782 -2.21 -1.21 18.28
CA ASN A 782 -3.00 -0.38 17.38
C ASN A 782 -3.96 0.50 18.20
N THR A 783 -4.86 1.23 17.54
CA THR A 783 -5.82 2.11 18.25
C THR A 783 -7.09 1.36 18.66
N ASP A 784 -7.43 0.31 17.93
CA ASP A 784 -8.59 -0.56 18.05
C ASP A 784 -8.27 -1.95 18.63
N GLY A 785 -7.02 -2.17 19.06
CA GLY A 785 -6.61 -3.38 19.79
C GLY A 785 -5.11 -3.39 20.11
N LEU A 786 -4.69 -4.31 20.98
CA LEU A 786 -3.28 -4.53 21.32
C LEU A 786 -2.97 -6.01 21.51
N TYR A 787 -1.69 -6.36 21.51
CA TYR A 787 -1.24 -7.75 21.65
C TYR A 787 -0.34 -7.87 22.88
N SER A 788 -0.75 -8.66 23.87
CA SER A 788 -0.11 -8.80 25.17
C SER A 788 0.39 -10.24 25.43
N VAL A 789 1.52 -10.36 26.13
CA VAL A 789 1.93 -11.60 26.81
C VAL A 789 1.80 -11.34 28.31
N LEU A 790 0.76 -11.92 28.91
CA LEU A 790 0.41 -11.83 30.33
C LEU A 790 -0.37 -13.10 30.73
N ASP A 791 -0.33 -13.47 32.02
CA ASP A 791 -1.18 -14.52 32.57
C ASP A 791 -2.69 -14.22 32.32
N PRO A 792 -3.50 -15.19 31.86
CA PRO A 792 -4.92 -14.94 31.54
C PRO A 792 -5.79 -14.46 32.70
N GLU A 793 -5.54 -14.87 33.95
CA GLU A 793 -6.33 -14.40 35.11
C GLU A 793 -5.98 -12.96 35.45
N ILE A 794 -4.67 -12.62 35.45
CA ILE A 794 -4.21 -11.24 35.65
C ILE A 794 -4.69 -10.34 34.51
N ASN A 795 -4.62 -10.80 33.27
CA ASN A 795 -5.05 -10.06 32.09
C ASN A 795 -6.54 -9.73 32.15
N ASN A 796 -7.39 -10.75 32.29
CA ASN A 796 -8.85 -10.58 32.34
C ASN A 796 -9.28 -9.68 33.51
N ARG A 797 -8.56 -9.71 34.64
CA ARG A 797 -8.79 -8.78 35.75
C ARG A 797 -8.46 -7.33 35.37
N VAL A 798 -7.28 -7.06 34.81
CA VAL A 798 -6.86 -5.71 34.40
C VAL A 798 -7.77 -5.14 33.31
N LEU A 799 -8.17 -5.96 32.33
CA LEU A 799 -9.15 -5.58 31.31
C LEU A 799 -10.51 -5.26 31.93
N ALA A 800 -11.02 -6.11 32.83
CA ALA A 800 -12.28 -5.85 33.54
C ALA A 800 -12.22 -4.65 34.50
N GLU A 801 -11.04 -4.16 34.86
CA GLU A 801 -10.85 -2.90 35.59
C GLU A 801 -10.85 -1.70 34.63
N GLN A 802 -10.04 -1.72 33.55
CA GLN A 802 -9.95 -0.59 32.61
C GLN A 802 -11.20 -0.42 31.72
N ALA A 803 -11.80 -1.50 31.23
CA ALA A 803 -13.00 -1.48 30.37
C ALA A 803 -14.17 -0.72 31.04
N LYS A 804 -14.33 -0.86 32.37
CA LYS A 804 -15.34 -0.15 33.17
C LYS A 804 -15.08 1.36 33.25
N LEU A 805 -13.82 1.80 33.20
CA LEU A 805 -13.44 3.21 33.24
C LEU A 805 -13.64 3.89 31.88
N ILE A 806 -13.32 3.21 30.78
CA ILE A 806 -13.36 3.77 29.42
C ILE A 806 -14.69 3.55 28.69
N ASN A 807 -15.54 2.64 29.19
CA ASN A 807 -16.80 2.20 28.60
C ASN A 807 -16.65 1.66 27.17
N VAL A 808 -15.78 0.67 27.02
CA VAL A 808 -15.52 -0.09 25.79
C VAL A 808 -15.46 -1.57 26.15
N GLU A 809 -16.09 -2.40 25.32
CA GLU A 809 -16.00 -3.86 25.40
C GLU A 809 -14.69 -4.32 24.75
N ILE A 810 -13.99 -5.23 25.42
CA ILE A 810 -12.69 -5.77 24.99
C ILE A 810 -12.81 -7.28 24.98
N GLU A 811 -12.54 -7.91 23.85
CA GLU A 811 -12.63 -9.35 23.65
C GLU A 811 -11.22 -9.96 23.53
N PRO A 812 -10.73 -10.68 24.57
CA PRO A 812 -9.41 -11.31 24.56
C PRO A 812 -9.42 -12.62 23.76
N GLU A 813 -8.70 -12.68 22.64
CA GLU A 813 -8.50 -13.89 21.83
C GLU A 813 -7.02 -14.33 21.82
N GLN A 814 -6.74 -15.61 22.04
CA GLN A 814 -5.38 -16.14 21.94
C GLN A 814 -5.02 -16.49 20.49
N LEU A 815 -3.88 -15.99 20.02
CA LEU A 815 -3.33 -16.27 18.69
C LEU A 815 -1.81 -16.25 18.69
N TYR A 816 -1.20 -16.88 17.68
CA TYR A 816 0.23 -16.70 17.40
C TYR A 816 0.43 -15.48 16.52
N LEU A 817 1.33 -14.60 16.94
CA LEU A 817 1.63 -13.34 16.25
C LEU A 817 3.09 -13.33 15.80
N VAL A 818 3.34 -12.96 14.55
CA VAL A 818 4.60 -12.33 14.13
C VAL A 818 4.32 -10.84 13.94
N SER A 819 5.07 -9.95 14.57
CA SER A 819 4.94 -8.51 14.37
C SER A 819 6.30 -7.83 14.24
N LYS A 820 6.46 -7.06 13.17
CA LYS A 820 7.55 -6.10 12.98
C LYS A 820 7.14 -4.70 13.44
N ASP A 821 5.90 -4.35 13.15
CA ASP A 821 5.22 -3.15 13.61
C ASP A 821 3.71 -3.36 13.47
N SER A 822 2.92 -2.46 14.04
CA SER A 822 1.46 -2.54 14.10
C SER A 822 0.76 -2.73 12.73
N ASN A 823 1.43 -2.40 11.62
CA ASN A 823 0.93 -2.52 10.24
C ASN A 823 1.57 -3.67 9.44
N ASN A 824 2.64 -4.29 9.94
CA ASN A 824 3.38 -5.37 9.30
C ASN A 824 3.44 -6.58 10.24
N ARG A 825 2.40 -7.41 10.18
CA ARG A 825 2.19 -8.55 11.07
C ARG A 825 1.45 -9.72 10.41
N LEU A 826 1.65 -10.90 10.98
CA LEU A 826 1.03 -12.18 10.61
C LEU A 826 0.31 -12.74 11.85
N GLU A 827 -0.95 -13.12 11.70
CA GLU A 827 -1.78 -13.70 12.77
C GLU A 827 -2.16 -15.13 12.39
N ILE A 828 -1.97 -16.08 13.30
CA ILE A 828 -2.18 -17.53 13.08
C ILE A 828 -3.02 -18.08 14.25
N HIS A 829 -4.04 -18.89 13.97
CA HIS A 829 -4.87 -19.50 15.02
C HIS A 829 -4.03 -20.44 15.91
N VAL A 830 -4.37 -20.51 17.20
CA VAL A 830 -3.85 -21.57 18.07
C VAL A 830 -4.37 -22.92 17.56
N PRO A 831 -3.50 -23.90 17.24
CA PRO A 831 -3.93 -25.20 16.71
C PRO A 831 -4.71 -25.99 17.77
N SER A 832 -5.59 -26.88 17.30
CA SER A 832 -6.30 -27.82 18.18
C SER A 832 -5.32 -28.72 18.94
N ALA A 833 -5.69 -29.17 20.15
CA ALA A 833 -4.80 -29.98 20.99
C ALA A 833 -4.33 -31.26 20.25
N GLY A 834 -3.01 -31.36 20.03
CA GLY A 834 -2.37 -32.46 19.30
C GLY A 834 -2.04 -32.16 17.82
N MET A 835 -2.52 -31.05 17.27
CA MET A 835 -2.21 -30.57 15.91
C MET A 835 -0.96 -29.66 15.94
N PRO A 836 0.00 -29.81 15.01
CA PRO A 836 1.22 -28.99 14.99
C PRO A 836 0.96 -27.60 14.39
N LEU A 837 1.71 -26.58 14.82
CA LEU A 837 1.50 -25.20 14.37
C LEU A 837 1.70 -24.99 12.85
N HIS A 838 2.49 -25.85 12.18
CA HIS A 838 2.65 -25.78 10.72
C HIS A 838 1.42 -26.27 9.94
N GLU A 839 0.42 -26.86 10.59
CA GLU A 839 -0.90 -27.13 9.98
C GLU A 839 -1.93 -26.03 10.29
N ALA A 840 -1.63 -25.11 11.23
CA ALA A 840 -2.59 -24.09 11.68
C ALA A 840 -2.95 -23.06 10.59
N GLU A 841 -4.22 -22.64 10.60
CA GLU A 841 -4.76 -21.66 9.67
C GLU A 841 -4.30 -20.23 10.01
N PHE A 842 -4.02 -19.46 8.96
CA PHE A 842 -3.70 -18.04 9.05
C PHE A 842 -4.98 -17.21 9.23
N ILE A 843 -5.03 -16.39 10.28
CA ILE A 843 -6.11 -15.43 10.54
C ILE A 843 -5.98 -14.25 9.57
N SER A 844 -4.80 -13.62 9.55
CA SER A 844 -4.53 -12.48 8.66
C SER A 844 -3.04 -12.32 8.33
N GLY A 845 -2.77 -11.71 7.17
CA GLY A 845 -1.45 -11.27 6.74
C GLY A 845 -1.52 -9.80 6.33
N SER A 846 -0.64 -8.98 6.90
CA SER A 846 -0.69 -7.52 6.76
C SER A 846 0.69 -6.90 6.55
N GLY A 847 0.72 -5.74 5.91
CA GLY A 847 1.96 -5.03 5.57
C GLY A 847 2.39 -5.22 4.12
N GLY A 848 3.60 -4.75 3.81
CA GLY A 848 4.09 -4.66 2.43
C GLY A 848 4.55 -5.98 1.79
N THR A 849 4.67 -7.06 2.56
CA THR A 849 5.24 -8.36 2.14
C THR A 849 4.46 -9.57 2.67
N LEU A 850 3.21 -9.37 3.08
CA LEU A 850 2.31 -10.43 3.58
C LEU A 850 0.85 -10.22 3.10
N ALA A 851 0.60 -9.25 2.22
CA ALA A 851 -0.74 -8.86 1.80
C ALA A 851 -1.40 -9.86 0.82
N CYS A 852 -0.61 -10.76 0.23
CA CYS A 852 -1.03 -11.80 -0.71
C CYS A 852 -0.57 -13.22 -0.27
N PHE A 853 -0.55 -13.48 1.05
CA PHE A 853 -0.09 -14.74 1.68
C PHE A 853 -0.85 -16.02 1.27
N GLN A 854 -2.04 -15.88 0.67
CA GLN A 854 -2.85 -16.96 0.08
C GLN A 854 -2.81 -16.92 -1.45
N GLU A 855 -3.22 -15.80 -2.06
CA GLU A 855 -3.24 -15.58 -3.50
C GLU A 855 -3.03 -14.08 -3.84
N PRO A 856 -2.74 -13.70 -5.10
CA PRO A 856 -2.68 -12.31 -5.51
C PRO A 856 -4.07 -11.65 -5.51
N GLN A 857 -4.22 -10.59 -4.71
CA GLN A 857 -5.48 -9.88 -4.52
C GLN A 857 -5.56 -8.58 -5.34
N PRO A 858 -6.62 -8.34 -6.15
CA PRO A 858 -6.77 -7.11 -6.95
C PRO A 858 -7.09 -5.85 -6.10
N THR A 859 -7.13 -5.96 -4.77
CA THR A 859 -7.16 -4.82 -3.84
C THR A 859 -5.76 -4.37 -3.40
N LYS A 860 -4.70 -5.08 -3.80
CA LYS A 860 -3.31 -4.83 -3.43
C LYS A 860 -2.49 -4.43 -4.65
N SER A 861 -1.42 -3.65 -4.43
CA SER A 861 -0.45 -3.29 -5.47
C SER A 861 0.93 -3.80 -5.05
N LEU A 862 1.32 -4.97 -5.54
CA LEU A 862 2.64 -5.54 -5.27
C LEU A 862 3.72 -4.92 -6.17
N ALA A 863 4.97 -4.99 -5.68
CA ALA A 863 6.19 -4.62 -6.39
C ALA A 863 7.17 -5.80 -6.50
N HIS A 864 6.62 -7.03 -6.46
CA HIS A 864 7.31 -8.31 -6.43
C HIS A 864 6.29 -9.45 -6.66
N PRO A 865 6.74 -10.66 -7.03
CA PRO A 865 5.88 -11.83 -7.16
C PRO A 865 5.15 -12.19 -5.84
N ALA A 866 3.86 -12.52 -5.92
CA ALA A 866 3.05 -12.84 -4.73
C ALA A 866 3.50 -14.13 -4.01
N VAL A 867 4.26 -15.00 -4.68
CA VAL A 867 4.87 -16.18 -4.05
C VAL A 867 5.81 -15.82 -2.88
N LEU A 868 6.38 -14.60 -2.85
CA LEU A 868 7.21 -14.16 -1.73
C LEU A 868 6.36 -13.93 -0.46
N ASP A 869 5.18 -13.31 -0.58
CA ASP A 869 4.24 -13.16 0.54
C ASP A 869 3.75 -14.53 1.03
N TRP A 870 3.41 -15.42 0.09
CA TRP A 870 2.98 -16.79 0.35
C TRP A 870 4.05 -17.61 1.09
N ALA A 871 5.30 -17.52 0.66
CA ALA A 871 6.40 -18.28 1.24
C ALA A 871 6.88 -17.66 2.56
N LEU A 872 6.92 -16.33 2.68
CA LEU A 872 7.30 -15.65 3.92
C LEU A 872 6.33 -15.97 5.06
N ALA A 873 5.01 -15.92 4.81
CA ALA A 873 4.01 -16.27 5.82
C ALA A 873 4.20 -17.70 6.35
N ARG A 874 4.58 -18.65 5.47
CA ARG A 874 4.86 -20.03 5.84
C ARG A 874 6.20 -20.16 6.57
N TYR A 875 7.27 -19.54 6.08
CA TYR A 875 8.58 -19.54 6.72
C TYR A 875 8.53 -18.99 8.16
N LEU A 876 7.82 -17.89 8.38
CA LEU A 876 7.60 -17.32 9.71
C LEU A 876 6.79 -18.25 10.63
N ARG A 877 5.78 -18.96 10.10
CA ARG A 877 5.03 -20.00 10.83
C ARG A 877 5.91 -21.20 11.19
N GLU A 878 6.87 -21.60 10.34
CA GLU A 878 7.83 -22.65 10.67
C GLU A 878 8.83 -22.23 11.76
N ILE A 879 9.21 -20.95 11.82
CA ILE A 879 10.02 -20.37 12.92
C ILE A 879 9.25 -20.45 14.25
N ILE A 880 8.02 -19.92 14.32
CA ILE A 880 7.20 -20.03 15.54
C ILE A 880 6.91 -21.50 15.90
N GLY A 881 6.72 -22.35 14.89
CA GLY A 881 6.51 -23.79 15.06
C GLY A 881 7.74 -24.55 15.57
N GLY A 882 8.88 -23.88 15.78
CA GLY A 882 10.10 -24.50 16.29
C GLY A 882 10.73 -25.52 15.34
N ARG A 883 10.50 -25.39 14.03
CA ARG A 883 11.04 -26.35 13.05
C ARG A 883 12.55 -26.41 13.16
N THR A 884 13.10 -27.60 13.34
CA THR A 884 14.55 -27.84 13.32
C THR A 884 15.05 -28.38 11.99
N ILE A 885 16.20 -27.88 11.53
CA ILE A 885 16.98 -28.39 10.40
C ILE A 885 18.36 -28.77 10.91
N ASN A 886 18.80 -30.02 10.70
CA ASN A 886 20.08 -30.54 11.22
C ASN A 886 20.26 -30.25 12.73
N GLU A 887 19.24 -30.58 13.53
CA GLU A 887 19.16 -30.37 14.99
C GLU A 887 19.16 -28.90 15.47
N ARG A 888 19.16 -27.92 14.56
CA ARG A 888 19.08 -26.48 14.90
C ARG A 888 17.69 -25.91 14.58
N PRO A 889 17.04 -25.14 15.48
CA PRO A 889 15.78 -24.47 15.18
C PRO A 889 15.97 -23.36 14.14
N LEU A 890 14.97 -23.12 13.30
CA LEU A 890 14.87 -21.88 12.53
C LEU A 890 14.60 -20.71 13.49
N ALA A 891 15.27 -19.58 13.29
CA ALA A 891 15.23 -18.43 14.18
C ALA A 891 14.98 -17.11 13.43
N LEU A 892 14.66 -16.04 14.17
CA LEU A 892 14.50 -14.69 13.59
C LEU A 892 15.83 -13.93 13.44
N ASP A 893 16.90 -14.38 14.07
CA ASP A 893 18.23 -13.75 14.10
C ASP A 893 19.30 -14.51 13.30
N GLU A 894 18.92 -15.60 12.63
CA GLU A 894 19.72 -16.25 11.58
C GLU A 894 19.25 -15.84 10.16
N PRO A 895 20.14 -15.82 9.15
CA PRO A 895 19.76 -15.66 7.75
C PRO A 895 18.78 -16.72 7.24
N LEU A 896 18.11 -16.47 6.11
CA LEU A 896 17.09 -17.39 5.62
C LEU A 896 17.70 -18.75 5.25
N ASN A 897 17.15 -19.81 5.85
CA ASN A 897 17.50 -21.18 5.51
C ASN A 897 17.02 -21.50 4.08
N ARG A 898 17.99 -21.54 3.16
CA ARG A 898 17.74 -21.67 1.71
C ARG A 898 17.17 -23.01 1.30
N ASP A 899 17.43 -24.10 2.04
CA ASP A 899 16.79 -25.41 1.80
C ASP A 899 15.29 -25.36 2.12
N VAL A 900 14.91 -24.73 3.23
CA VAL A 900 13.49 -24.53 3.60
C VAL A 900 12.80 -23.56 2.63
N GLY A 901 13.48 -22.48 2.23
CA GLY A 901 13.01 -21.59 1.17
C GLY A 901 12.78 -22.32 -0.15
N ARG A 902 13.72 -23.20 -0.54
CA ARG A 902 13.64 -24.00 -1.77
C ARG A 902 12.51 -25.03 -1.72
N TRP A 903 12.29 -25.65 -0.56
CA TRP A 903 11.14 -26.52 -0.31
C TRP A 903 9.81 -25.76 -0.43
N LEU A 904 9.67 -24.58 0.18
CA LEU A 904 8.47 -23.75 0.07
C LEU A 904 8.20 -23.32 -1.38
N MET A 905 9.24 -22.94 -2.13
CA MET A 905 9.10 -22.60 -3.56
C MET A 905 8.75 -23.82 -4.42
N ALA A 906 9.25 -25.02 -4.09
CA ALA A 906 8.83 -26.25 -4.75
C ALA A 906 7.36 -26.59 -4.44
N GLN A 907 6.93 -26.52 -3.18
CA GLN A 907 5.52 -26.72 -2.79
C GLN A 907 4.59 -25.75 -3.52
N ALA A 908 4.92 -24.46 -3.58
CA ALA A 908 4.13 -23.45 -4.29
C ALA A 908 4.00 -23.72 -5.80
N ARG A 909 4.96 -24.42 -6.40
CA ARG A 909 4.97 -24.79 -7.83
C ARG A 909 4.28 -26.13 -8.09
N ASP A 910 4.50 -27.11 -7.21
CA ASP A 910 4.21 -28.51 -7.48
C ASP A 910 2.87 -28.96 -6.89
N GLU A 911 2.55 -28.55 -5.67
CA GLU A 911 1.39 -29.01 -4.89
C GLU A 911 0.15 -28.10 -5.05
N LEU A 912 0.32 -26.87 -5.51
CA LEU A 912 -0.80 -25.96 -5.83
C LEU A 912 -1.39 -26.25 -7.22
N ASP A 913 -2.62 -25.79 -7.41
CA ASP A 913 -3.23 -25.66 -8.75
C ASP A 913 -2.30 -24.87 -9.70
N PRO A 914 -2.06 -25.32 -10.95
CA PRO A 914 -1.12 -24.66 -11.86
C PRO A 914 -1.44 -23.20 -12.19
N LEU A 915 -2.71 -22.82 -12.25
CA LEU A 915 -3.12 -21.43 -12.48
C LEU A 915 -2.84 -20.57 -11.23
N LEU A 916 -3.15 -21.06 -10.03
CA LEU A 916 -2.78 -20.38 -8.78
C LEU A 916 -1.26 -20.25 -8.63
N ALA A 917 -0.49 -21.30 -8.93
CA ALA A 917 0.96 -21.28 -8.93
C ALA A 917 1.50 -20.21 -9.90
N ALA A 918 1.04 -20.21 -11.15
CA ALA A 918 1.45 -19.20 -12.13
C ALA A 918 1.04 -17.78 -11.70
N ARG A 919 -0.15 -17.60 -11.11
CA ARG A 919 -0.60 -16.34 -10.52
C ARG A 919 0.28 -15.87 -9.37
N LEU A 920 0.89 -16.77 -8.60
CA LEU A 920 1.82 -16.44 -7.51
C LEU A 920 3.24 -16.09 -8.01
N PHE A 921 3.78 -16.85 -8.97
CA PHE A 921 5.15 -16.67 -9.48
C PHE A 921 5.33 -15.50 -10.47
N GLN A 922 4.26 -15.05 -11.13
CA GLN A 922 4.31 -13.91 -12.06
C GLN A 922 4.72 -12.59 -11.38
N ASN A 923 5.26 -11.66 -12.19
CA ASN A 923 5.28 -10.23 -11.89
C ASN A 923 4.60 -9.47 -13.04
N VAL A 924 3.88 -8.38 -12.75
CA VAL A 924 3.22 -7.55 -13.77
C VAL A 924 3.91 -6.20 -13.85
N LEU A 925 4.77 -6.06 -14.86
CA LEU A 925 5.53 -4.84 -15.13
C LEU A 925 4.63 -3.80 -15.80
N ALA A 926 4.96 -2.53 -15.57
CA ALA A 926 4.27 -1.39 -16.16
C ALA A 926 5.30 -0.35 -16.63
N ALA A 927 5.09 0.19 -17.82
CA ALA A 927 5.68 1.45 -18.24
C ALA A 927 5.15 2.61 -17.38
N SER A 928 5.84 3.76 -17.43
CA SER A 928 5.41 4.95 -16.71
C SER A 928 5.83 6.20 -17.46
N ALA A 929 4.96 6.65 -18.39
CA ALA A 929 5.18 7.87 -19.16
C ALA A 929 5.38 9.10 -18.27
N GLY A 930 4.57 9.26 -17.22
CA GLY A 930 4.69 10.34 -16.23
C GLY A 930 5.95 10.29 -15.34
N LYS A 931 6.73 9.21 -15.40
CA LYS A 931 8.09 9.10 -14.80
C LYS A 931 9.18 8.87 -15.85
N ILE A 932 8.84 8.99 -17.14
CA ILE A 932 9.70 8.70 -18.30
C ILE A 932 10.53 7.43 -18.05
N THR A 933 9.87 6.31 -17.77
CA THR A 933 10.53 5.03 -17.45
C THR A 933 9.79 3.88 -18.14
N PHE A 934 10.52 3.12 -18.96
CA PHE A 934 9.98 2.10 -19.86
C PHE A 934 10.77 0.78 -19.73
N PRO A 935 10.14 -0.31 -19.24
CA PRO A 935 10.71 -1.64 -19.35
C PRO A 935 10.97 -2.01 -20.81
N PHE A 936 12.12 -2.60 -21.10
CA PHE A 936 12.46 -3.15 -22.41
C PHE A 936 13.14 -4.51 -22.26
N ALA A 937 12.97 -5.35 -23.27
CA ALA A 937 13.62 -6.65 -23.36
C ALA A 937 14.94 -6.53 -24.13
N THR A 938 15.91 -7.39 -23.82
CA THR A 938 17.12 -7.58 -24.62
C THR A 938 17.31 -9.06 -24.90
N ASP A 939 17.49 -9.41 -26.16
CA ASP A 939 17.81 -10.77 -26.57
C ASP A 939 19.25 -11.13 -26.09
N PRO A 940 19.44 -12.22 -25.32
CA PRO A 940 20.73 -12.55 -24.72
C PRO A 940 21.72 -13.20 -25.71
N GLN A 941 21.30 -13.54 -26.93
CA GLN A 941 22.16 -14.10 -27.98
C GLN A 941 22.64 -13.03 -28.96
N THR A 942 21.78 -12.05 -29.28
CA THR A 942 22.09 -10.98 -30.26
C THR A 942 22.47 -9.65 -29.61
N GLY A 943 22.07 -9.42 -28.35
CA GLY A 943 22.17 -8.12 -27.68
C GLY A 943 21.16 -7.08 -28.17
N GLU A 944 20.16 -7.48 -28.98
CA GLU A 944 19.15 -6.54 -29.49
C GLU A 944 18.10 -6.19 -28.43
N ALA A 945 18.01 -4.90 -28.10
CA ALA A 945 17.05 -4.34 -27.17
C ALA A 945 15.72 -3.94 -27.86
N SER A 946 14.63 -4.65 -27.60
CA SER A 946 13.28 -4.35 -28.10
C SER A 946 12.41 -3.70 -27.03
N ALA A 947 11.63 -2.69 -27.42
CA ALA A 947 10.61 -2.11 -26.53
C ALA A 947 9.50 -3.13 -26.22
N LEU A 948 8.82 -2.93 -25.10
CA LEU A 948 7.67 -3.73 -24.69
C LEU A 948 6.40 -2.88 -24.69
N GLN A 949 5.25 -3.52 -24.86
CA GLN A 949 3.93 -2.95 -24.61
C GLN A 949 3.80 -2.39 -23.18
N HIS A 950 2.78 -1.57 -22.87
CA HIS A 950 2.73 -0.84 -21.60
C HIS A 950 2.69 -1.75 -20.36
N TYR A 951 1.82 -2.76 -20.33
CA TYR A 951 1.76 -3.77 -19.26
C TYR A 951 2.26 -5.14 -19.74
N ASN A 952 3.10 -5.82 -18.95
CA ASN A 952 3.63 -7.16 -19.29
C ASN A 952 3.62 -8.10 -18.09
N ARG A 953 3.18 -9.34 -18.30
CA ARG A 953 3.41 -10.45 -17.35
C ARG A 953 4.78 -11.05 -17.62
N VAL A 954 5.59 -11.19 -16.57
CA VAL A 954 6.92 -11.80 -16.65
C VAL A 954 7.13 -12.87 -15.57
N PHE A 955 7.97 -13.85 -15.88
CA PHE A 955 8.39 -14.95 -15.01
C PHE A 955 9.91 -15.08 -15.02
N VAL A 956 10.53 -15.44 -13.90
CA VAL A 956 11.96 -15.75 -13.84
C VAL A 956 12.16 -17.22 -14.21
N MET A 957 12.91 -17.48 -15.28
CA MET A 957 13.18 -18.82 -15.82
C MET A 957 14.64 -19.21 -15.66
N LYS A 958 14.89 -20.52 -15.65
CA LYS A 958 16.24 -21.09 -15.63
C LYS A 958 17.04 -20.61 -16.83
N ALA A 959 18.31 -20.26 -16.61
CA ALA A 959 19.24 -19.87 -17.67
C ALA A 959 19.27 -20.90 -18.82
N GLY A 960 19.22 -20.42 -20.06
CA GLY A 960 19.17 -21.28 -21.26
C GLY A 960 17.78 -21.80 -21.65
N THR A 961 16.71 -21.45 -20.91
CA THR A 961 15.33 -21.71 -21.33
C THR A 961 15.01 -20.99 -22.66
N ALA A 962 14.29 -21.63 -23.57
CA ALA A 962 13.92 -21.02 -24.86
C ALA A 962 12.88 -19.91 -24.69
N ARG A 963 12.94 -18.88 -25.55
CA ARG A 963 12.03 -17.70 -25.55
C ARG A 963 12.15 -16.82 -24.28
N THR A 964 13.33 -16.72 -23.69
CA THR A 964 13.63 -15.79 -22.58
C THR A 964 14.49 -14.61 -23.00
N VAL A 965 14.33 -13.47 -22.33
CA VAL A 965 15.04 -12.21 -22.55
C VAL A 965 15.59 -11.65 -21.24
N SER A 966 16.64 -10.83 -21.31
CA SER A 966 17.02 -9.93 -20.21
C SER A 966 16.05 -8.75 -20.14
N ILE A 967 15.75 -8.21 -18.95
CA ILE A 967 14.85 -7.05 -18.81
C ILE A 967 15.54 -5.89 -18.10
N GLN A 968 15.45 -4.71 -18.72
CA GLN A 968 16.03 -3.45 -18.24
C GLN A 968 15.00 -2.30 -18.36
N ALA A 969 15.33 -1.13 -17.81
CA ALA A 969 14.50 0.07 -17.89
C ALA A 969 15.25 1.18 -18.64
N ALA A 970 14.68 1.67 -19.73
CA ALA A 970 15.09 2.90 -20.38
C ALA A 970 14.35 4.06 -19.72
N GLY A 971 15.02 5.18 -19.47
CA GLY A 971 14.33 6.30 -18.85
C GLY A 971 15.13 7.59 -18.79
N ALA A 972 14.48 8.61 -18.25
CA ALA A 972 15.07 9.91 -17.98
C ALA A 972 15.05 10.21 -16.48
N TRP A 973 16.18 10.66 -15.92
CA TRP A 973 16.28 10.98 -14.49
C TRP A 973 17.03 12.29 -14.23
N VAL A 974 16.48 13.11 -13.34
CA VAL A 974 17.02 14.42 -12.94
C VAL A 974 18.47 14.33 -12.47
N VAL A 975 19.32 15.14 -13.08
CA VAL A 975 20.71 15.38 -12.67
C VAL A 975 20.72 16.57 -11.72
N ASN A 976 21.10 16.35 -10.46
CA ASN A 976 21.12 17.42 -9.46
C ASN A 976 22.13 18.53 -9.85
N GLU A 977 21.86 19.76 -9.42
CA GLU A 977 22.56 20.95 -9.87
C GLU A 977 24.08 20.88 -9.61
N ALA A 978 24.50 20.41 -8.44
CA ALA A 978 25.92 20.22 -8.11
C ALA A 978 26.62 19.26 -9.09
N SER A 979 25.93 18.22 -9.56
CA SER A 979 26.47 17.27 -10.54
C SER A 979 26.53 17.87 -11.95
N ARG A 980 25.54 18.70 -12.35
CA ARG A 980 25.57 19.45 -13.62
C ARG A 980 26.71 20.48 -13.64
N LEU A 981 26.85 21.28 -12.58
CA LEU A 981 27.91 22.27 -12.42
C LEU A 981 29.30 21.62 -12.40
N LYS A 982 29.44 20.46 -11.73
CA LYS A 982 30.68 19.68 -11.79
C LYS A 982 30.97 19.21 -13.21
N ARG A 983 30.02 18.57 -13.90
CA ARG A 983 30.18 18.14 -15.31
C ARG A 983 30.63 19.28 -16.21
N GLN A 984 30.01 20.46 -16.10
CA GLN A 984 30.40 21.67 -16.85
C GLN A 984 31.82 22.14 -16.51
N THR A 985 32.23 22.09 -15.23
CA THR A 985 33.59 22.44 -14.78
C THR A 985 34.62 21.44 -15.29
N ASP A 986 34.27 20.15 -15.35
CA ASP A 986 35.07 19.05 -15.89
C ASP A 986 35.05 18.99 -17.45
N GLY A 987 34.42 19.98 -18.12
CA GLY A 987 34.36 20.07 -19.59
C GLY A 987 33.40 19.08 -20.27
N MET A 988 32.51 18.44 -19.51
CA MET A 988 31.55 17.44 -19.98
C MET A 988 30.15 18.06 -20.22
N ASN A 989 29.34 17.37 -21.04
CA ASN A 989 27.94 17.73 -21.22
C ASN A 989 27.18 17.69 -19.86
N PRO A 990 26.26 18.64 -19.58
CA PRO A 990 25.51 18.66 -18.32
C PRO A 990 24.66 17.40 -18.11
N THR A 991 24.12 16.85 -19.20
CA THR A 991 23.32 15.63 -19.27
C THR A 991 23.83 14.68 -20.34
N VAL A 992 23.52 13.39 -20.17
CA VAL A 992 23.93 12.27 -21.03
C VAL A 992 22.71 11.71 -21.75
N THR A 993 22.91 11.18 -22.95
CA THR A 993 21.90 10.44 -23.72
C THR A 993 22.51 9.11 -24.18
N ASP A 994 22.11 8.01 -23.53
CA ASP A 994 22.43 6.67 -24.00
C ASP A 994 21.64 6.32 -25.27
N ARG A 995 22.29 5.62 -26.21
CA ARG A 995 21.71 5.31 -27.52
C ARG A 995 20.60 4.27 -27.47
N THR A 996 20.73 3.26 -26.59
CA THR A 996 19.71 2.22 -26.43
C THR A 996 18.50 2.78 -25.72
N ALA A 997 18.69 3.49 -24.62
CA ALA A 997 17.61 4.16 -23.90
C ALA A 997 16.87 5.17 -24.79
N HIS A 998 17.58 5.97 -25.59
CA HIS A 998 16.94 6.92 -26.50
C HIS A 998 16.13 6.21 -27.61
N ARG A 999 16.60 5.06 -28.14
CA ARG A 999 15.81 4.22 -29.08
C ARG A 999 14.49 3.75 -28.45
N ILE A 1000 14.53 3.26 -27.21
CA ILE A 1000 13.34 2.78 -26.48
C ILE A 1000 12.40 3.93 -26.11
N LEU A 1001 12.93 5.12 -25.78
CA LEU A 1001 12.10 6.31 -25.55
C LEU A 1001 11.38 6.75 -26.83
N ILE A 1002 12.06 6.73 -27.99
CA ILE A 1002 11.46 7.10 -29.29
C ILE A 1002 10.29 6.17 -29.64
N SER A 1003 10.44 4.86 -29.47
CA SER A 1003 9.33 3.91 -29.68
C SER A 1003 8.21 4.03 -28.65
N ASN A 1004 8.42 4.78 -27.56
CA ASN A 1004 7.40 5.14 -26.56
C ASN A 1004 6.99 6.62 -26.67
N GLY A 1005 7.18 7.24 -27.84
CA GLY A 1005 6.69 8.59 -28.13
C GLY A 1005 7.46 9.73 -27.45
N MET A 1006 8.71 9.53 -27.00
CA MET A 1006 9.54 10.56 -26.37
C MET A 1006 10.96 10.66 -26.97
N SER A 1007 11.52 11.87 -27.04
CA SER A 1007 12.90 12.07 -27.47
C SER A 1007 13.58 13.22 -26.71
N ARG A 1008 14.89 13.37 -26.89
CA ARG A 1008 15.66 14.45 -26.27
C ARG A 1008 15.15 15.85 -26.65
N ASP A 1009 14.69 16.02 -27.89
CA ASP A 1009 14.43 17.33 -28.51
C ASP A 1009 12.99 17.52 -29.02
N GLY A 1010 12.12 16.51 -28.85
CA GLY A 1010 10.71 16.57 -29.29
C GLY A 1010 10.51 16.48 -30.81
N GLN A 1011 11.48 15.93 -31.54
CA GLN A 1011 11.38 15.74 -33.00
C GLN A 1011 10.49 14.54 -33.35
N ASP A 1012 10.10 14.43 -34.63
CA ASP A 1012 9.30 13.32 -35.17
C ASP A 1012 8.04 12.97 -34.34
N GLN A 1013 7.30 14.02 -33.95
CA GLN A 1013 6.03 13.94 -33.21
C GLN A 1013 6.13 13.37 -31.77
N THR A 1014 7.34 13.21 -31.26
CA THR A 1014 7.59 12.76 -29.88
C THR A 1014 7.51 13.92 -28.86
N GLN A 1015 7.19 13.61 -27.61
CA GLN A 1015 7.27 14.58 -26.51
C GLN A 1015 8.73 14.82 -26.09
N PRO A 1016 9.15 16.06 -25.80
CA PRO A 1016 10.52 16.36 -25.37
C PRO A 1016 10.77 15.97 -23.92
N VAL A 1017 11.88 15.27 -23.66
CA VAL A 1017 12.37 14.96 -22.32
C VAL A 1017 12.96 16.21 -21.65
N PRO A 1018 12.66 16.51 -20.37
CA PRO A 1018 13.18 17.69 -19.69
C PRO A 1018 14.72 17.79 -19.73
N HIS A 1019 15.23 18.99 -20.00
CA HIS A 1019 16.64 19.23 -20.32
C HIS A 1019 17.62 18.93 -19.18
N ASP A 1020 17.14 18.80 -17.93
CA ASP A 1020 17.96 18.51 -16.75
C ASP A 1020 18.13 17.01 -16.46
N GLN A 1021 17.67 16.13 -17.36
CA GLN A 1021 17.61 14.68 -17.14
C GLN A 1021 18.59 13.89 -18.00
N ASP A 1022 19.29 12.91 -17.41
CA ASP A 1022 20.07 11.90 -18.13
C ASP A 1022 19.13 10.86 -18.73
N ILE A 1023 19.14 10.71 -20.07
CA ILE A 1023 18.51 9.56 -20.74
C ILE A 1023 19.49 8.39 -20.64
N SER A 1024 19.11 7.32 -19.96
CA SER A 1024 20.01 6.19 -19.69
C SER A 1024 19.28 4.84 -19.53
N VAL A 1025 20.05 3.75 -19.48
CA VAL A 1025 19.57 2.43 -19.09
C VAL A 1025 19.84 2.21 -17.59
N ARG A 1026 18.88 1.63 -16.88
CA ARG A 1026 19.00 1.17 -15.49
C ARG A 1026 18.31 -0.19 -15.32
N LYS A 1027 18.58 -0.92 -14.24
CA LYS A 1027 17.79 -2.12 -13.92
C LYS A 1027 16.37 -1.75 -13.48
N VAL A 1028 15.39 -2.59 -13.82
CA VAL A 1028 14.05 -2.50 -13.22
C VAL A 1028 14.18 -2.84 -11.73
N PRO A 1029 13.49 -2.12 -10.81
CA PRO A 1029 13.56 -2.43 -9.38
C PRO A 1029 13.20 -3.91 -9.11
N ARG A 1030 14.04 -4.59 -8.31
CA ARG A 1030 13.93 -6.02 -7.96
C ARG A 1030 13.97 -7.00 -9.15
N ILE A 1031 14.48 -6.57 -10.31
CA ILE A 1031 14.83 -7.47 -11.42
C ILE A 1031 16.31 -7.29 -11.73
N ASP A 1032 17.05 -8.39 -11.80
CA ASP A 1032 18.43 -8.35 -12.27
C ASP A 1032 18.49 -8.54 -13.80
N PRO A 1033 19.25 -7.72 -14.55
CA PRO A 1033 19.37 -7.87 -16.01
C PRO A 1033 19.94 -9.22 -16.46
N GLU A 1034 20.70 -9.91 -15.61
CA GLU A 1034 21.29 -11.22 -15.93
C GLU A 1034 20.28 -12.39 -15.85
N TRP A 1035 19.05 -12.14 -15.37
CA TRP A 1035 18.02 -13.18 -15.29
C TRP A 1035 17.35 -13.44 -16.65
N ALA A 1036 17.13 -14.72 -16.96
CA ALA A 1036 16.38 -15.15 -18.12
C ALA A 1036 14.86 -15.01 -17.85
N MET A 1037 14.26 -13.93 -18.33
CA MET A 1037 12.84 -13.63 -18.12
C MET A 1037 11.98 -14.14 -19.28
N ARG A 1038 10.92 -14.91 -19.00
CA ARG A 1038 9.85 -15.18 -19.99
C ARG A 1038 8.78 -14.11 -19.88
N ILE A 1039 8.35 -13.55 -21.02
CA ILE A 1039 7.17 -12.67 -21.11
C ILE A 1039 5.99 -13.51 -21.62
N ASP A 1040 4.84 -13.46 -20.95
CA ASP A 1040 3.69 -14.31 -21.31
C ASP A 1040 2.33 -13.65 -21.03
N ASN A 1041 1.88 -12.85 -21.99
CA ASN A 1041 0.68 -12.01 -21.89
C ASN A 1041 -0.64 -12.74 -22.26
N ARG A 1042 -0.61 -14.07 -22.46
CA ARG A 1042 -1.79 -14.91 -22.73
C ARG A 1042 -2.78 -14.92 -21.56
N ASP A 1043 -4.02 -15.35 -21.79
CA ASP A 1043 -4.94 -15.67 -20.70
C ASP A 1043 -4.57 -17.03 -20.09
N LEU A 1044 -4.01 -17.02 -18.88
CA LEU A 1044 -3.63 -18.24 -18.16
C LEU A 1044 -4.85 -19.04 -17.69
N VAL A 1045 -6.02 -18.41 -17.55
CA VAL A 1045 -7.25 -19.08 -17.12
C VAL A 1045 -7.88 -19.90 -18.25
N GLU A 1046 -7.59 -19.51 -19.50
CA GLU A 1046 -8.09 -20.20 -20.71
C GLU A 1046 -7.05 -21.17 -21.31
N LEU A 1047 -5.86 -21.26 -20.73
CA LEU A 1047 -4.86 -22.30 -21.01
C LEU A 1047 -5.18 -23.59 -20.25
N ASP A 1048 -4.77 -24.71 -20.83
CA ASP A 1048 -4.81 -26.02 -20.19
C ASP A 1048 -3.77 -26.10 -19.03
N PRO A 1049 -4.08 -26.70 -17.88
CA PRO A 1049 -3.16 -26.77 -16.72
C PRO A 1049 -1.82 -27.48 -17.01
N ASP A 1050 -1.81 -28.51 -17.86
CA ASP A 1050 -0.57 -29.20 -18.24
C ASP A 1050 0.32 -28.31 -19.13
N THR A 1051 -0.29 -27.47 -19.97
CA THR A 1051 0.38 -26.42 -20.75
C THR A 1051 0.98 -25.35 -19.83
N ILE A 1052 0.26 -24.91 -18.79
CA ILE A 1052 0.82 -23.97 -17.79
C ILE A 1052 2.01 -24.61 -17.06
N ARG A 1053 1.89 -25.87 -16.65
CA ARG A 1053 2.95 -26.59 -15.95
C ARG A 1053 4.20 -26.76 -16.82
N SER A 1054 4.04 -27.31 -18.02
CA SER A 1054 5.14 -27.65 -18.92
C SER A 1054 5.79 -26.45 -19.63
N GLU A 1055 5.05 -25.39 -19.97
CA GLU A 1055 5.65 -24.20 -20.60
C GLU A 1055 6.20 -23.17 -19.59
N ILE A 1056 5.64 -23.10 -18.38
CA ILE A 1056 5.94 -22.04 -17.40
C ILE A 1056 6.54 -22.63 -16.12
N LEU A 1057 5.78 -23.42 -15.37
CA LEU A 1057 6.16 -23.79 -13.99
C LEU A 1057 7.44 -24.63 -13.94
N ASP A 1058 7.55 -25.65 -14.79
CA ASP A 1058 8.71 -26.55 -14.83
C ASP A 1058 10.01 -25.82 -15.22
N HIS A 1059 9.90 -24.65 -15.86
CA HIS A 1059 11.02 -23.81 -16.28
C HIS A 1059 11.43 -22.73 -15.28
N LEU A 1060 10.66 -22.47 -14.21
CA LEU A 1060 10.95 -21.43 -13.22
C LEU A 1060 12.31 -21.60 -12.54
N ASP A 1061 13.06 -20.51 -12.37
CA ASP A 1061 14.29 -20.50 -11.57
C ASP A 1061 13.98 -20.32 -10.09
N LEU A 1062 13.66 -21.43 -9.42
CA LEU A 1062 13.30 -21.42 -8.00
C LEU A 1062 14.44 -20.91 -7.11
N ASP A 1063 15.71 -20.98 -7.51
CA ASP A 1063 16.83 -20.49 -6.71
C ASP A 1063 16.86 -18.96 -6.70
N VAL A 1064 16.56 -18.31 -7.83
CA VAL A 1064 16.34 -16.84 -7.85
C VAL A 1064 15.15 -16.43 -6.99
N TYR A 1065 14.02 -17.17 -7.02
CA TYR A 1065 12.89 -16.88 -6.11
C TYR A 1065 13.25 -17.12 -4.63
N VAL A 1066 14.15 -18.04 -4.30
CA VAL A 1066 14.68 -18.23 -2.95
C VAL A 1066 15.55 -17.06 -2.51
N GLU A 1067 16.44 -16.54 -3.36
CA GLU A 1067 17.24 -15.35 -3.01
C GLU A 1067 16.37 -14.07 -2.92
N MET A 1068 15.29 -13.96 -3.71
CA MET A 1068 14.27 -12.92 -3.52
C MET A 1068 13.59 -13.03 -2.14
N LEU A 1069 13.25 -14.25 -1.71
CA LEU A 1069 12.66 -14.50 -0.39
C LEU A 1069 13.66 -14.22 0.72
N ALA A 1070 14.92 -14.64 0.55
CA ALA A 1070 16.02 -14.39 1.48
C ALA A 1070 16.21 -12.88 1.68
N ALA A 1071 16.39 -12.09 0.62
CA ALA A 1071 16.45 -10.63 0.74
C ALA A 1071 15.18 -10.02 1.36
N THR A 1072 14.00 -10.56 1.05
CA THR A 1072 12.73 -10.11 1.64
C THR A 1072 12.68 -10.36 3.15
N PHE A 1073 13.23 -11.47 3.64
CA PHE A 1073 13.33 -11.77 5.07
C PHE A 1073 14.50 -11.03 5.74
N GLU A 1074 15.71 -11.18 5.23
CA GLU A 1074 16.98 -10.68 5.78
C GLU A 1074 17.02 -9.14 5.86
N GLU A 1075 16.41 -8.41 4.91
CA GLU A 1075 16.34 -6.94 4.96
C GLU A 1075 15.21 -6.39 5.85
N ASN A 1076 14.19 -7.19 6.20
CA ASN A 1076 12.92 -6.66 6.71
C ASN A 1076 12.31 -7.36 7.94
N TRP A 1077 12.60 -8.62 8.18
CA TRP A 1077 11.98 -9.47 9.22
C TRP A 1077 13.00 -10.19 10.10
N MET A 1078 14.25 -10.28 9.65
CA MET A 1078 15.36 -10.77 10.44
C MET A 1078 15.80 -9.72 11.48
N ASN A 1079 15.99 -10.14 12.72
CA ASN A 1079 16.67 -9.38 13.76
C ASN A 1079 18.18 -9.43 13.51
N VAL A 1080 18.90 -8.32 13.72
CA VAL A 1080 20.36 -8.33 13.53
C VAL A 1080 21.02 -8.95 14.77
N PRO A 1081 21.75 -10.09 14.65
CA PRO A 1081 22.38 -10.72 15.80
C PRO A 1081 23.51 -9.85 16.36
N HIS A 1082 23.47 -9.57 17.66
CA HIS A 1082 24.49 -8.75 18.31
C HIS A 1082 25.75 -9.57 18.53
N THR A 1083 26.80 -9.27 17.77
CA THR A 1083 28.15 -9.76 18.05
C THR A 1083 28.66 -9.09 19.33
N GLY A 1084 28.24 -9.62 20.47
CA GLY A 1084 28.71 -9.19 21.77
C GLY A 1084 30.24 -9.22 21.82
N SER A 1085 30.83 -8.21 22.47
CA SER A 1085 32.19 -8.33 22.97
C SER A 1085 32.35 -9.66 23.70
N ARG A 1086 33.46 -10.37 23.48
CA ARG A 1086 33.80 -11.62 24.19
C ARG A 1086 33.35 -11.51 25.64
N GLU A 1087 32.59 -12.49 26.12
CA GLU A 1087 32.39 -12.62 27.56
C GLU A 1087 33.77 -12.62 28.22
N PRO A 1088 33.96 -11.92 29.35
CA PRO A 1088 35.15 -12.15 30.16
C PRO A 1088 35.14 -13.63 30.53
N GLU A 1089 36.20 -14.35 30.17
CA GLU A 1089 36.33 -15.78 30.48
C GLU A 1089 35.99 -15.96 31.97
N GLN A 1090 34.99 -16.79 32.27
CA GLN A 1090 34.62 -17.07 33.65
C GLN A 1090 35.86 -17.61 34.34
N LEU A 1091 36.44 -16.80 35.23
CA LEU A 1091 37.56 -17.22 36.07
C LEU A 1091 37.09 -18.44 36.83
N VAL A 1092 37.60 -19.60 36.41
CA VAL A 1092 37.24 -20.89 36.99
C VAL A 1092 37.54 -20.80 38.48
N THR A 1093 36.48 -20.75 39.29
CA THR A 1093 36.58 -20.85 40.72
C THR A 1093 37.01 -22.27 41.04
N GLU A 1094 38.33 -22.46 41.15
CA GLU A 1094 38.91 -23.72 41.59
C GLU A 1094 38.22 -24.16 42.88
N GLN A 1095 37.64 -25.35 42.84
CA GLN A 1095 36.94 -25.92 43.98
C GLN A 1095 37.94 -26.21 45.08
N LEU A 1096 37.96 -25.36 46.12
CA LEU A 1096 38.62 -25.68 47.38
C LEU A 1096 37.99 -26.98 47.93
N PRO A 1097 38.76 -28.04 48.20
CA PRO A 1097 38.19 -29.30 48.66
C PRO A 1097 37.56 -29.19 50.05
N ASP A 1098 36.35 -29.75 50.21
CA ASP A 1098 35.70 -29.92 51.51
C ASP A 1098 36.46 -30.93 52.39
N GLN A 1099 37.38 -30.44 53.23
CA GLN A 1099 37.89 -31.19 54.40
C GLN A 1099 38.12 -30.28 55.61
N GLU A 1100 37.59 -30.74 56.76
CA GLU A 1100 37.82 -30.22 58.12
C GLU A 1100 37.39 -28.75 58.36
N LEU A 1101 36.37 -28.48 59.17
CA LEU A 1101 36.43 -28.73 60.61
C LEU A 1101 35.05 -29.00 61.24
N ALA A 1102 35.01 -29.93 62.18
CA ALA A 1102 33.92 -30.08 63.14
C ALA A 1102 34.41 -29.66 64.54
N ALA A 1103 33.89 -28.53 65.05
CA ALA A 1103 34.05 -28.05 66.42
C ALA A 1103 32.91 -27.07 66.77
#